data_AF-A0A2I0NDL8-F1
#
_entry.id   AF-A0A2I0NDL8-F1
#
_cell.length_a   1.000
_cell.length_b   1.000
_cell.length_c   1.000
_cell.angle_alpha   90.00
_cell.angle_beta   90.00
_cell.angle_gamma   90.00
#
_symmetry.space_group_name_H-M   'P 1'
#
loop_
_entity.id
_entity.type
_entity.pdbx_description
1 polymer ?
#
loop_
_entity_poly.entity_id
_entity_poly.type
_entity_poly.pdbx_seq_one_letter_code
_entity_poly.pdbx_strand_id
1 'polypeptide(L)'
;KIPAITLGQVIEVLDKAIRENLIEEDLSAQGTYRFINSRIADTFKNQLSNQEQAQLHLLCAQTLERIFAKAKQTEVYQLAYHYNFTNDAQKMLYYNEQAYKKALSQNSINEAVYYMEKIIRHHIHHNTLDQEIIQLILEMTKYQLALGKMAEAIDYLEKAMAFARETGLKAEEIQIDLRTGTSYYLSNDTGRALKFYKMALHLGDELGEEINDPYPYRLMASSYWFSADIAKALEYFTKAISYTETDDWGNLIHSHGMRAWAYTFSGDMDLALKDISFIEKIIPRQENPLLLSQAYHLCAVCYAWGGLDYQKALSYSEESFAHAKEIDYILFQYSSLASKTLAYFYQNEFQKAKETLNTALELSRDHSLFIGVYFFYSFQGIIHLWEKNFERANEIALQYLQEEEKIPEKTAILIFLKIRAIYEFYHGDFPKALSVIEKAQGLYEKTGILLEGIFFFLLQKHILELEKKDTDALQQKINQLIKDKTSFMLVYEREKGFVAYFDDARKEKEIRDSYISSTSAIKEKLQLDNIIKTSQKLSSILEIDKLLSVIVEKTLEVTGAERGTLLLYDEKTKKLDYQVLQNIEPDKEKFEISKTIIDKVIQTRRGMVLTDINKYQFNTSGSIVAQNIKSIICAPLTVQSHVIGLLYLDSKLLNNLFTEKDLELLNVFTSQAAISIENAKLHSKMLEQAKLQKEIEVAKDIQLSLLPTVKELDDYEISTYMKAAEEVGGDYYDFHLCQSPYLGVFGDVSGHGLKSGLIMMMAEVAFNTVARHPTLRLAPLPELYQQINLTLYENIQERLAVKSLTRNDFAAMYMTFKLYRLDSSGKLEIFGAD
;
A
#
# COMPACT_ATOMS: atom_id res chain seq x y z
N LYS A 1 26.94 50.15 21.64
CA LYS A 1 26.81 49.65 23.03
C LYS A 1 25.63 50.37 23.68
N ILE A 2 24.42 49.87 23.48
CA ILE A 2 23.23 50.41 24.15
C ILE A 2 23.14 49.72 25.52
N PRO A 3 22.86 50.45 26.63
CA PRO A 3 22.66 49.85 27.95
C PRO A 3 21.44 48.93 27.96
N ALA A 4 21.34 48.04 28.95
CA ALA A 4 20.22 47.12 29.11
C ALA A 4 18.85 47.85 29.01
N ILE A 5 17.97 47.36 28.13
CA ILE A 5 16.60 47.87 27.94
C ILE A 5 15.84 47.77 29.26
N THR A 6 15.22 48.86 29.71
CA THR A 6 14.47 48.89 30.99
C THR A 6 12.96 48.77 30.78
N LEU A 7 12.26 48.22 31.77
CA LEU A 7 10.79 48.10 31.74
C LEU A 7 10.10 49.46 31.54
N GLY A 8 10.63 50.53 32.14
CA GLY A 8 10.08 51.88 31.98
C GLY A 8 10.14 52.38 30.54
N GLN A 9 11.26 52.13 29.83
CA GLN A 9 11.39 52.49 28.42
C GLN A 9 10.43 51.68 27.54
N VAL A 10 10.24 50.39 27.84
CA VAL A 10 9.29 49.55 27.10
C VAL A 10 7.86 50.04 27.31
N ILE A 11 7.47 50.37 28.55
CA ILE A 11 6.13 50.92 28.83
C ILE A 11 5.91 52.24 28.08
N GLU A 12 6.89 53.14 28.07
CA GLU A 12 6.77 54.42 27.35
C GLU A 12 6.56 54.21 25.84
N VAL A 13 7.25 53.22 25.25
CA VAL A 13 7.09 52.83 23.85
C VAL A 13 5.73 52.17 23.61
N LEU A 14 5.27 51.29 24.49
CA LEU A 14 3.95 50.65 24.38
C LEU A 14 2.82 51.67 24.52
N ASP A 15 2.91 52.60 25.47
CA ASP A 15 1.94 53.70 25.64
C ASP A 15 1.89 54.59 24.39
N LYS A 16 3.04 54.83 23.77
CA LYS A 16 3.10 55.52 22.48
C LYS A 16 2.43 54.70 21.38
N ALA A 17 2.70 53.39 21.31
CA ALA A 17 2.11 52.49 20.33
C ALA A 17 0.58 52.37 20.49
N ILE A 18 0.04 52.40 21.72
CA ILE A 18 -1.40 52.47 21.98
C ILE A 18 -1.97 53.79 21.45
N ARG A 19 -1.35 54.94 21.79
CA ARG A 19 -1.80 56.26 21.32
C ARG A 19 -1.76 56.39 19.80
N GLU A 20 -0.83 55.71 19.14
CA GLU A 20 -0.66 55.69 17.69
C GLU A 20 -1.48 54.58 16.99
N ASN A 21 -2.32 53.82 17.73
CA ASN A 21 -3.12 52.70 17.21
C ASN A 21 -2.26 51.66 16.47
N LEU A 22 -1.09 51.31 17.02
CA LEU A 22 -0.25 50.21 16.53
C LEU A 22 -0.54 48.92 17.29
N ILE A 23 -0.94 49.04 18.55
CA ILE A 23 -1.43 47.95 19.40
C ILE A 23 -2.79 48.34 19.97
N GLU A 24 -3.70 47.39 20.04
CA GLU A 24 -5.03 47.54 20.63
C GLU A 24 -5.20 46.58 21.81
N GLU A 25 -6.06 46.96 22.75
CA GLU A 25 -6.46 46.05 23.82
C GLU A 25 -7.33 44.93 23.23
N ASP A 26 -6.96 43.69 23.52
CA ASP A 26 -7.75 42.52 23.17
C ASP A 26 -9.00 42.49 24.05
N LEU A 27 -10.15 42.79 23.44
CA LEU A 27 -11.45 42.80 24.11
C LEU A 27 -11.84 41.43 24.67
N SER A 28 -11.20 40.34 24.23
CA SER A 28 -11.44 39.00 24.76
C SER A 28 -10.68 38.69 26.05
N ALA A 29 -9.63 39.45 26.37
CA ALA A 29 -8.78 39.25 27.54
C ALA A 29 -8.30 40.60 28.09
N GLN A 30 -9.07 41.15 29.03
CA GLN A 30 -8.83 42.47 29.64
C GLN A 30 -7.38 42.66 30.11
N GLY A 31 -6.73 43.74 29.68
CA GLY A 31 -5.32 44.02 29.95
C GLY A 31 -4.31 43.31 29.05
N THR A 32 -4.76 42.55 28.03
CA THR A 32 -3.91 41.98 26.99
C THR A 32 -3.89 42.91 25.79
N TYR A 33 -2.73 43.16 25.20
CA TYR A 33 -2.58 44.01 24.03
C TYR A 33 -2.02 43.23 22.87
N ARG A 34 -2.59 43.42 21.68
CA ARG A 34 -2.13 42.79 20.45
C ARG A 34 -1.84 43.86 19.41
N PHE A 35 -0.91 43.56 18.51
CA PHE A 35 -0.75 44.39 17.33
C PHE A 35 -2.03 44.37 16.50
N ILE A 36 -2.49 45.55 16.06
CA ILE A 36 -3.69 45.67 15.22
C ILE A 36 -3.53 44.88 13.92
N ASN A 37 -2.27 44.72 13.48
CA ASN A 37 -1.91 43.88 12.34
C ASN A 37 -0.65 43.08 12.66
N SER A 38 -0.63 41.79 12.35
CA SER A 38 0.52 40.90 12.57
C SER A 38 1.80 41.40 11.89
N ARG A 39 1.68 42.09 10.74
CA ARG A 39 2.83 42.69 10.04
C ARG A 39 3.57 43.74 10.87
N ILE A 40 2.89 44.42 11.80
CA ILE A 40 3.52 45.40 12.70
C ILE A 40 4.41 44.66 13.71
N ALA A 41 3.94 43.52 14.23
CA ALA A 41 4.71 42.64 15.11
C ALA A 41 5.95 42.10 14.38
N ASP A 42 5.77 41.62 13.15
CA ASP A 42 6.86 41.06 12.33
C ASP A 42 7.90 42.13 11.97
N THR A 43 7.45 43.34 11.62
CA THR A 43 8.34 44.48 11.32
C THR A 43 9.14 44.88 12.57
N PHE A 44 8.50 44.91 13.74
CA PHE A 44 9.17 45.21 15.00
C PHE A 44 10.22 44.14 15.34
N LYS A 45 9.88 42.85 15.17
CA LYS A 45 10.79 41.74 15.42
C LYS A 45 12.01 41.75 14.48
N ASN A 46 11.79 41.99 13.19
CA ASN A 46 12.85 41.98 12.17
C ASN A 46 13.82 43.17 12.28
N GLN A 47 13.43 44.26 12.95
CA GLN A 47 14.32 45.41 13.20
C GLN A 47 15.26 45.21 14.39
N LEU A 48 15.05 44.17 15.20
CA LEU A 48 15.85 43.88 16.37
C LEU A 48 16.90 42.84 16.02
N SER A 49 18.16 43.12 16.35
CA SER A 49 19.23 42.11 16.30
C SER A 49 18.92 40.95 17.24
N ASN A 50 19.50 39.76 16.99
CA ASN A 50 19.37 38.60 17.89
C ASN A 50 19.72 38.94 19.35
N GLN A 51 20.67 39.86 19.56
CA GLN A 51 21.05 40.31 20.89
C GLN A 51 19.97 41.19 21.55
N GLU A 52 19.30 42.05 20.79
CA GLU A 52 18.20 42.91 21.29
C GLU A 52 16.93 42.10 21.52
N GLN A 53 16.62 41.14 20.64
CA GLN A 53 15.53 40.19 20.86
C GLN A 53 15.77 39.39 22.15
N ALA A 54 16.97 38.85 22.36
CA ALA A 54 17.31 38.14 23.58
C ALA A 54 17.16 39.01 24.85
N GLN A 55 17.50 40.30 24.77
CA GLN A 55 17.31 41.25 25.88
C GLN A 55 15.83 41.52 26.16
N LEU A 56 14.99 41.67 25.13
CA LEU A 56 13.55 41.83 25.30
C LEU A 56 12.91 40.56 25.88
N HIS A 57 13.27 39.38 25.37
CA HIS A 57 12.83 38.10 25.92
C HIS A 57 13.23 37.95 27.39
N LEU A 58 14.45 38.36 27.76
CA LEU A 58 14.90 38.36 29.15
C LEU A 58 14.07 39.32 30.03
N LEU A 59 13.79 40.52 29.53
CA LEU A 59 12.95 41.50 30.24
C LEU A 59 11.51 41.00 30.42
N CYS A 60 10.93 40.40 29.38
CA CYS A 60 9.62 39.75 29.45
C CYS A 60 9.62 38.63 30.49
N ALA A 61 10.60 37.72 30.43
CA ALA A 61 10.72 36.60 31.36
C ALA A 61 10.81 37.07 32.82
N GLN A 62 11.70 38.04 33.12
CA GLN A 62 11.86 38.59 34.47
C GLN A 62 10.60 39.31 34.97
N THR A 63 9.86 39.96 34.06
CA THR A 63 8.61 40.65 34.40
C THR A 63 7.51 39.64 34.71
N LEU A 64 7.38 38.61 33.86
CA LEU A 64 6.45 37.50 34.06
C LEU A 64 6.72 36.77 35.38
N GLU A 65 7.98 36.47 35.71
CA GLU A 65 8.35 35.86 37.00
C GLU A 65 7.84 36.67 38.19
N ARG A 66 7.99 38.01 38.16
CA ARG A 66 7.50 38.89 39.23
C ARG A 66 5.98 38.92 39.34
N ILE A 67 5.28 38.88 38.20
CA ILE A 67 3.81 38.85 38.16
C ILE A 67 3.31 37.52 38.74
N PHE A 68 3.86 36.42 38.27
CA PHE A 68 3.50 35.07 38.68
C PHE A 68 3.84 34.78 40.14
N ALA A 69 4.97 35.29 40.64
CA ALA A 69 5.31 35.23 42.07
C ALA A 69 4.27 35.94 42.96
N LYS A 70 3.71 37.07 42.50
CA LYS A 70 2.67 37.81 43.23
C LYS A 70 1.29 37.12 43.15
N ALA A 71 0.98 36.53 41.99
CA ALA A 71 -0.30 35.87 41.75
C ALA A 71 -0.40 34.45 42.36
N LYS A 72 0.71 33.88 42.86
CA LYS A 72 0.82 32.46 43.25
C LYS A 72 0.40 31.49 42.14
N GLN A 73 0.57 31.90 40.89
CA GLN A 73 0.26 31.11 39.69
C GLN A 73 1.55 30.87 38.92
N THR A 74 1.72 29.70 38.31
CA THR A 74 2.92 29.39 37.52
C THR A 74 2.53 29.10 36.06
N GLU A 75 2.73 30.10 35.20
CA GLU A 75 2.58 30.01 33.73
C GLU A 75 3.90 29.53 33.11
N VAL A 76 4.23 28.28 33.40
CA VAL A 76 5.52 27.66 33.07
C VAL A 76 5.86 27.70 31.57
N TYR A 77 4.87 27.53 30.69
CA TYR A 77 5.07 27.52 29.23
C TYR A 77 5.54 28.86 28.69
N GLN A 78 4.98 29.98 29.20
CA GLN A 78 5.38 31.32 28.78
C GLN A 78 6.81 31.64 29.23
N LEU A 79 7.15 31.27 30.47
CA LEU A 79 8.50 31.45 31.00
C LEU A 79 9.51 30.61 30.21
N ALA A 80 9.22 29.33 29.94
CA ALA A 80 10.07 28.47 29.13
C ALA A 80 10.26 29.03 27.72
N TYR A 81 9.17 29.48 27.08
CA TYR A 81 9.23 30.11 25.76
C TYR A 81 10.16 31.32 25.77
N HIS A 82 10.02 32.26 26.71
CA HIS A 82 10.86 33.45 26.69
C HIS A 82 12.32 33.12 27.00
N TYR A 83 12.60 32.28 28.01
CA TYR A 83 13.98 31.93 28.37
C TYR A 83 14.73 31.15 27.28
N ASN A 84 14.02 30.43 26.39
CA ASN A 84 14.62 29.77 25.22
C ASN A 84 15.34 30.72 24.26
N PHE A 85 15.00 32.01 24.26
CA PHE A 85 15.64 33.02 23.42
C PHE A 85 16.64 33.89 24.19
N THR A 86 16.98 33.53 25.43
CA THR A 86 17.90 34.30 26.28
C THR A 86 19.24 33.58 26.43
N ASN A 87 20.25 34.31 26.90
CA ASN A 87 21.55 33.74 27.28
C ASN A 87 21.56 33.18 28.72
N ASP A 88 20.42 33.16 29.43
CA ASP A 88 20.31 32.61 30.79
C ASP A 88 20.05 31.10 30.71
N ALA A 89 21.13 30.34 30.55
CA ALA A 89 21.07 28.88 30.43
C ALA A 89 20.42 28.23 31.65
N GLN A 90 20.68 28.73 32.87
CA GLN A 90 20.16 28.14 34.09
C GLN A 90 18.63 28.24 34.15
N LYS A 91 18.07 29.42 33.84
CA LYS A 91 16.63 29.62 33.80
C LYS A 91 15.98 28.92 32.61
N MET A 92 16.63 28.91 31.46
CA MET A 92 16.17 28.17 30.29
C MET A 92 16.00 26.68 30.63
N LEU A 93 17.03 26.03 31.15
CA LEU A 93 16.96 24.62 31.53
C LEU A 93 15.87 24.36 32.58
N TYR A 94 15.81 25.18 33.64
CA TYR A 94 14.82 25.05 34.70
C TYR A 94 13.38 25.12 34.18
N TYR A 95 13.03 26.14 33.38
CA TYR A 95 11.66 26.29 32.92
C TYR A 95 11.26 25.29 31.84
N ASN A 96 12.16 24.88 30.95
CA ASN A 96 11.86 23.80 30.02
C ASN A 96 11.64 22.49 30.76
N GLU A 97 12.37 22.24 31.85
CA GLU A 97 12.16 21.04 32.68
C GLU A 97 10.77 21.02 33.32
N GLN A 98 10.37 22.14 33.92
CA GLN A 98 9.03 22.28 34.47
C GLN A 98 7.96 22.20 33.37
N ALA A 99 8.24 22.72 32.17
CA ALA A 99 7.31 22.77 31.06
C ALA A 99 7.04 21.37 30.50
N TYR A 100 8.07 20.56 30.23
CA TYR A 100 7.82 19.21 29.72
C TYR A 100 7.11 18.35 30.77
N LYS A 101 7.45 18.47 32.07
CA LYS A 101 6.76 17.73 33.14
C LYS A 101 5.28 18.09 33.23
N LYS A 102 4.95 19.39 33.05
CA LYS A 102 3.58 19.86 32.95
C LYS A 102 2.88 19.34 31.69
N ALA A 103 3.56 19.32 30.56
CA ALA A 103 3.00 18.81 29.31
C ALA A 103 2.69 17.32 29.40
N LEU A 104 3.59 16.51 30.00
CA LEU A 104 3.36 15.10 30.27
C LEU A 104 2.17 14.88 31.21
N SER A 105 2.02 15.67 32.27
CA SER A 105 0.86 15.55 33.18
C SER A 105 -0.47 15.95 32.52
N GLN A 106 -0.40 16.70 31.42
CA GLN A 106 -1.54 17.07 30.57
C GLN A 106 -1.69 16.16 29.35
N ASN A 107 -0.90 15.07 29.26
CA ASN A 107 -0.85 14.14 28.12
C ASN A 107 -0.59 14.84 26.76
N SER A 108 0.09 15.98 26.79
CA SER A 108 0.45 16.81 25.64
C SER A 108 1.84 16.40 25.13
N ILE A 109 1.88 15.27 24.42
CA ILE A 109 3.14 14.59 24.06
C ILE A 109 4.02 15.43 23.13
N ASN A 110 3.44 16.12 22.16
CA ASN A 110 4.19 16.97 21.22
C ASN A 110 4.91 18.11 21.96
N GLU A 111 4.20 18.76 22.88
CA GLU A 111 4.71 19.85 23.71
C GLU A 111 5.80 19.35 24.65
N ALA A 112 5.61 18.17 25.26
CA ALA A 112 6.63 17.56 26.11
C ALA A 112 7.92 17.31 25.33
N VAL A 113 7.83 16.69 24.14
CA VAL A 113 8.99 16.44 23.27
C VAL A 113 9.68 17.76 22.89
N TYR A 114 8.92 18.79 22.51
CA TYR A 114 9.48 20.10 22.18
C TYR A 114 10.36 20.68 23.30
N TYR A 115 9.87 20.67 24.55
CA TYR A 115 10.61 21.22 25.68
C TYR A 115 11.79 20.32 26.11
N MET A 116 11.66 18.99 26.04
CA MET A 116 12.78 18.06 26.24
C MET A 116 13.89 18.30 25.22
N GLU A 117 13.53 18.49 23.96
CA GLU A 117 14.46 18.70 22.86
C GLU A 117 15.29 19.99 23.05
N LYS A 118 14.70 21.06 23.60
CA LYS A 118 15.43 22.30 23.93
C LYS A 118 16.53 22.07 24.96
N ILE A 119 16.24 21.28 25.99
CA ILE A 119 17.24 20.88 27.02
C ILE A 119 18.34 20.06 26.36
N ILE A 120 17.98 19.00 25.63
CA ILE A 120 18.94 18.07 25.00
C ILE A 120 19.84 18.80 24.00
N ARG A 121 19.27 19.63 23.12
CA ARG A 121 20.05 20.41 22.13
C ARG A 121 21.04 21.35 22.79
N HIS A 122 20.68 21.97 23.92
CA HIS A 122 21.60 22.82 24.67
C HIS A 122 22.84 22.02 25.12
N HIS A 123 22.63 20.85 25.74
CA HIS A 123 23.73 20.02 26.22
C HIS A 123 24.59 19.43 25.09
N ILE A 124 23.98 19.03 23.97
CA ILE A 124 24.72 18.57 22.78
C ILE A 124 25.57 19.71 22.20
N HIS A 125 25.01 20.91 22.03
CA HIS A 125 25.73 22.04 21.42
C HIS A 125 26.92 22.51 22.26
N HIS A 126 26.80 22.47 23.60
CA HIS A 126 27.87 22.88 24.51
C HIS A 126 28.80 21.74 24.91
N ASN A 127 28.59 20.54 24.36
CA ASN A 127 29.33 19.32 24.69
C ASN A 127 29.32 19.02 26.21
N THR A 128 28.17 19.21 26.85
CA THR A 128 27.92 18.99 28.29
C THR A 128 26.93 17.84 28.49
N LEU A 129 26.96 16.83 27.62
CA LEU A 129 26.23 15.58 27.85
C LEU A 129 26.75 14.92 29.13
N ASP A 130 25.83 14.31 29.87
CA ASP A 130 26.09 13.49 31.04
C ASP A 130 25.07 12.36 31.12
N GLN A 131 25.16 11.56 32.18
CA GLN A 131 24.26 10.44 32.40
C GLN A 131 22.78 10.86 32.51
N GLU A 132 22.49 11.99 33.16
CA GLU A 132 21.10 12.47 33.33
C GLU A 132 20.48 12.89 31.99
N ILE A 133 21.27 13.53 31.13
CA ILE A 133 20.82 13.93 29.80
C ILE A 133 20.66 12.72 28.87
N ILE A 134 21.50 11.68 28.99
CA ILE A 134 21.26 10.42 28.27
C ILE A 134 19.92 9.82 28.68
N GLN A 135 19.59 9.81 29.98
CA GLN A 135 18.29 9.32 30.45
C GLN A 135 17.14 10.15 29.89
N LEU A 136 17.30 11.48 29.79
CA LEU A 136 16.32 12.35 29.15
C LEU A 136 16.16 12.05 27.65
N ILE A 137 17.25 11.74 26.93
CA ILE A 137 17.20 11.31 25.52
C ILE A 137 16.42 9.99 25.38
N LEU A 138 16.71 9.01 26.25
CA LEU A 138 16.03 7.72 26.28
C LEU A 138 14.53 7.87 26.59
N GLU A 139 14.16 8.79 27.48
CA GLU A 139 12.78 9.11 27.79
C GLU A 139 12.06 9.80 26.62
N MET A 140 12.66 10.87 26.07
CA MET A 140 12.15 11.60 24.91
C MET A 140 11.93 10.67 23.71
N THR A 141 12.84 9.72 23.50
CA THR A 141 12.74 8.72 22.44
C THR A 141 11.42 7.94 22.53
N LYS A 142 10.94 7.56 23.72
CA LYS A 142 9.67 6.82 23.86
C LYS A 142 8.50 7.59 23.25
N TYR A 143 8.48 8.91 23.50
CA TYR A 143 7.45 9.80 22.97
C TYR A 143 7.63 10.07 21.48
N GLN A 144 8.86 10.25 21.00
CA GLN A 144 9.15 10.40 19.56
C GLN A 144 8.70 9.17 18.76
N LEU A 145 8.92 7.96 19.29
CA LEU A 145 8.45 6.73 18.65
C LEU A 145 6.92 6.66 18.59
N ALA A 146 6.22 7.11 19.65
CA ALA A 146 4.76 7.20 19.65
C ALA A 146 4.23 8.23 18.63
N LEU A 147 5.02 9.28 18.35
CA LEU A 147 4.72 10.30 17.34
C LEU A 147 5.14 9.91 15.90
N GLY A 148 5.75 8.74 15.70
CA GLY A 148 6.25 8.32 14.39
C GLY A 148 7.54 9.01 13.93
N LYS A 149 8.31 9.58 14.85
CA LYS A 149 9.57 10.31 14.58
C LYS A 149 10.82 9.43 14.75
N MET A 150 10.84 8.26 14.11
CA MET A 150 11.91 7.26 14.30
C MET A 150 13.29 7.78 13.86
N ALA A 151 13.37 8.53 12.77
CA ALA A 151 14.64 9.05 12.25
C ALA A 151 15.28 10.08 13.20
N GLU A 152 14.46 11.00 13.74
CA GLU A 152 14.91 11.98 14.74
C GLU A 152 15.38 11.27 16.02
N ALA A 153 14.64 10.25 16.49
CA ALA A 153 15.02 9.47 17.65
C ALA A 153 16.39 8.79 17.47
N ILE A 154 16.64 8.19 16.30
CA ILE A 154 17.91 7.52 16.01
C ILE A 154 19.08 8.52 16.04
N ASP A 155 18.93 9.73 15.49
CA ASP A 155 19.98 10.76 15.52
C ASP A 155 20.38 11.16 16.96
N TYR A 156 19.41 11.33 17.86
CA TYR A 156 19.70 11.60 19.27
C TYR A 156 20.34 10.40 19.99
N LEU A 157 19.89 9.18 19.71
CA LEU A 157 20.47 7.95 20.27
C LEU A 157 21.91 7.72 19.82
N GLU A 158 22.26 8.04 18.56
CA GLU A 158 23.63 7.94 18.05
C GLU A 158 24.59 8.89 18.78
N LYS A 159 24.14 10.12 19.04
CA LYS A 159 24.90 11.12 19.83
C LYS A 159 25.08 10.65 21.28
N ALA A 160 24.03 10.11 21.89
CA ALA A 160 24.09 9.53 23.23
C ALA A 160 25.05 8.32 23.30
N MET A 161 25.02 7.44 22.29
CA MET A 161 25.88 6.25 22.20
C MET A 161 27.36 6.62 22.12
N ALA A 162 27.72 7.64 21.34
CA ALA A 162 29.09 8.11 21.23
C ALA A 162 29.63 8.54 22.61
N PHE A 163 28.87 9.38 23.33
CA PHE A 163 29.24 9.84 24.67
C PHE A 163 29.31 8.69 25.68
N ALA A 164 28.32 7.78 25.68
CA ALA A 164 28.29 6.64 26.61
C ALA A 164 29.52 5.75 26.46
N ARG A 165 29.95 5.47 25.21
CA ARG A 165 31.16 4.67 24.93
C ARG A 165 32.44 5.38 25.33
N GLU A 166 32.54 6.68 25.08
CA GLU A 166 33.71 7.48 25.47
C GLU A 166 33.89 7.55 26.99
N THR A 167 32.77 7.57 27.73
CA THR A 167 32.76 7.68 29.20
C THR A 167 32.64 6.36 29.95
N GLY A 168 32.43 5.25 29.23
CA GLY A 168 32.31 3.91 29.81
C GLY A 168 30.98 3.64 30.52
N LEU A 169 29.91 4.34 30.14
CA LEU A 169 28.55 4.19 30.69
C LEU A 169 27.85 2.95 30.10
N LYS A 170 28.25 1.77 30.58
CA LYS A 170 27.82 0.48 30.01
C LYS A 170 26.33 0.17 30.18
N ALA A 171 25.72 0.55 31.30
CA ALA A 171 24.28 0.37 31.51
C ALA A 171 23.46 1.23 30.52
N GLU A 172 23.91 2.44 30.24
CA GLU A 172 23.32 3.33 29.24
C GLU A 172 23.51 2.79 27.81
N GLU A 173 24.68 2.24 27.48
CA GLU A 173 24.92 1.58 26.18
C GLU A 173 23.84 0.51 25.89
N ILE A 174 23.53 -0.33 26.89
CA ILE A 174 22.46 -1.34 26.79
C ILE A 174 21.11 -0.67 26.47
N GLN A 175 20.71 0.34 27.23
CA GLN A 175 19.42 1.01 27.03
C GLN A 175 19.32 1.71 25.67
N ILE A 176 20.40 2.33 25.22
CA ILE A 176 20.47 3.00 23.91
C ILE A 176 20.35 1.96 22.79
N ASP A 177 21.04 0.81 22.89
CA ASP A 177 20.90 -0.27 21.90
C ASP A 177 19.46 -0.83 21.86
N LEU A 178 18.82 -1.03 23.02
CA LEU A 178 17.41 -1.47 23.08
C LEU A 178 16.45 -0.46 22.42
N ARG A 179 16.63 0.85 22.66
CA ARG A 179 15.82 1.91 22.04
C ARG A 179 16.10 2.06 20.55
N THR A 180 17.36 1.91 20.14
CA THR A 180 17.77 1.94 18.73
C THR A 180 17.16 0.75 17.99
N GLY A 181 17.23 -0.45 18.56
CA GLY A 181 16.59 -1.64 18.00
C GLY A 181 15.08 -1.47 17.83
N THR A 182 14.43 -0.86 18.82
CA THR A 182 12.99 -0.53 18.76
C THR A 182 12.67 0.46 17.65
N SER A 183 13.50 1.49 17.49
CA SER A 183 13.32 2.51 16.44
C SER A 183 13.42 1.89 15.04
N TYR A 184 14.37 0.97 14.83
CA TYR A 184 14.50 0.22 13.58
C TYR A 184 13.34 -0.74 13.35
N TYR A 185 12.86 -1.44 14.39
CA TYR A 185 11.71 -2.32 14.28
C TYR A 185 10.46 -1.56 13.81
N LEU A 186 10.17 -0.41 14.43
CA LEU A 186 9.04 0.42 14.05
C LEU A 186 9.20 1.08 12.67
N SER A 187 10.44 1.17 12.16
CA SER A 187 10.76 1.57 10.78
C SER A 187 10.71 0.40 9.78
N ASN A 188 10.20 -0.77 10.21
CA ASN A 188 10.12 -2.02 9.44
C ASN A 188 11.48 -2.62 9.02
N ASP A 189 12.56 -2.29 9.74
CA ASP A 189 13.90 -2.89 9.55
C ASP A 189 14.22 -3.87 10.68
N THR A 190 13.59 -5.04 10.63
CA THR A 190 13.74 -6.10 11.64
C THR A 190 15.16 -6.67 11.71
N GLY A 191 15.91 -6.61 10.59
CA GLY A 191 17.29 -7.07 10.53
C GLY A 191 18.23 -6.21 11.37
N ARG A 192 18.18 -4.88 11.20
CA ARG A 192 18.92 -3.95 12.07
C ARG A 192 18.40 -3.97 13.50
N ALA A 193 17.08 -4.06 13.70
CA ALA A 193 16.51 -4.17 15.04
C ALA A 193 17.12 -5.34 15.84
N LEU A 194 17.13 -6.55 15.26
CA LEU A 194 17.72 -7.75 15.88
C LEU A 194 19.22 -7.60 16.14
N LYS A 195 19.96 -6.87 15.30
CA LYS A 195 21.38 -6.60 15.52
C LYS A 195 21.58 -5.81 16.83
N PHE A 196 20.86 -4.70 16.99
CA PHE A 196 20.98 -3.86 18.18
C PHE A 196 20.50 -4.58 19.45
N TYR A 197 19.39 -5.34 19.38
CA TYR A 197 18.96 -6.14 20.52
C TYR A 197 20.00 -7.19 20.95
N LYS A 198 20.68 -7.84 20.00
CA LYS A 198 21.76 -8.78 20.31
C LYS A 198 22.97 -8.10 20.92
N MET A 199 23.31 -6.89 20.49
CA MET A 199 24.39 -6.10 21.10
C MET A 199 24.08 -5.78 22.56
N ALA A 200 22.86 -5.32 22.85
CA ALA A 200 22.39 -5.08 24.21
C ALA A 200 22.46 -6.34 25.08
N LEU A 201 21.95 -7.48 24.58
CA LEU A 201 21.98 -8.75 25.32
C LEU A 201 23.40 -9.25 25.58
N HIS A 202 24.27 -9.19 24.58
CA HIS A 202 25.67 -9.60 24.72
C HIS A 202 26.39 -8.77 25.78
N LEU A 203 26.17 -7.45 25.77
CA LEU A 203 26.75 -6.55 26.77
C LEU A 203 26.17 -6.80 28.17
N GLY A 204 24.86 -7.07 28.28
CA GLY A 204 24.24 -7.49 29.54
C GLY A 204 24.87 -8.77 30.11
N ASP A 205 25.08 -9.78 29.28
CA ASP A 205 25.75 -11.04 29.67
C ASP A 205 27.20 -10.80 30.13
N GLU A 206 27.95 -9.90 29.46
CA GLU A 206 29.32 -9.53 29.85
C GLU A 206 29.36 -8.84 31.23
N LEU A 207 28.35 -8.04 31.56
CA LEU A 207 28.23 -7.34 32.84
C LEU A 207 27.60 -8.20 33.94
N GLY A 208 26.98 -9.33 33.58
CA GLY A 208 26.14 -10.11 34.50
C GLY A 208 24.84 -9.40 34.86
N GLU A 209 24.37 -8.48 34.02
CA GLU A 209 23.14 -7.71 34.21
C GLU A 209 21.99 -8.32 33.40
N GLU A 210 20.94 -8.74 34.11
CA GLU A 210 19.75 -9.28 33.48
C GLU A 210 18.86 -8.16 32.94
N ILE A 211 18.65 -8.12 31.62
CA ILE A 211 17.73 -7.18 30.99
C ILE A 211 16.31 -7.68 31.21
N ASN A 212 15.54 -6.94 32.01
CA ASN A 212 14.17 -7.26 32.42
C ASN A 212 13.10 -6.39 31.74
N ASP A 213 13.42 -5.66 30.66
CA ASP A 213 12.41 -4.92 29.88
C ASP A 213 11.66 -5.90 28.96
N PRO A 214 10.34 -6.12 29.14
CA PRO A 214 9.59 -7.08 28.34
C PRO A 214 9.44 -6.64 26.87
N TYR A 215 9.46 -5.34 26.60
CA TYR A 215 9.09 -4.80 25.30
C TYR A 215 10.08 -5.18 24.18
N PRO A 216 11.42 -5.04 24.35
CA PRO A 216 12.39 -5.55 23.38
C PRO A 216 12.25 -7.05 23.10
N TYR A 217 12.04 -7.88 24.13
CA TYR A 217 11.87 -9.32 23.92
C TYR A 217 10.62 -9.64 23.09
N ARG A 218 9.52 -8.93 23.31
CA ARG A 218 8.31 -9.07 22.50
C ARG A 218 8.56 -8.73 21.02
N LEU A 219 9.31 -7.66 20.76
CA LEU A 219 9.66 -7.24 19.39
C LEU A 219 10.66 -8.20 18.72
N MET A 220 11.65 -8.70 19.47
CA MET A 220 12.55 -9.76 19.01
C MET A 220 11.77 -11.03 18.66
N ALA A 221 10.89 -11.47 19.55
CA ALA A 221 10.06 -12.65 19.35
C ALA A 221 9.20 -12.53 18.10
N SER A 222 8.57 -11.36 17.89
CA SER A 222 7.81 -11.04 16.68
C SER A 222 8.69 -11.12 15.43
N SER A 223 9.90 -10.53 15.47
CA SER A 223 10.86 -10.59 14.37
C SER A 223 11.26 -12.03 14.01
N TYR A 224 11.47 -12.87 15.02
CA TYR A 224 11.75 -14.29 14.82
C TYR A 224 10.54 -15.07 14.28
N TRP A 225 9.33 -14.73 14.73
CA TRP A 225 8.10 -15.31 14.19
C TRP A 225 7.95 -15.02 12.68
N PHE A 226 8.11 -13.76 12.26
CA PHE A 226 8.02 -13.37 10.85
C PHE A 226 9.15 -13.97 9.98
N SER A 227 10.33 -14.22 10.57
CA SER A 227 11.42 -14.92 9.88
C SER A 227 11.33 -16.45 9.97
N ALA A 228 10.25 -16.97 10.57
CA ALA A 228 9.95 -18.39 10.73
C ALA A 228 10.97 -19.17 11.59
N ASP A 229 11.62 -18.51 12.55
CA ASP A 229 12.38 -19.15 13.64
C ASP A 229 11.47 -19.31 14.87
N ILE A 230 10.56 -20.29 14.79
CA ILE A 230 9.50 -20.50 15.79
C ILE A 230 10.08 -20.80 17.18
N ALA A 231 11.20 -21.52 17.26
CA ALA A 231 11.85 -21.85 18.52
C ALA A 231 12.29 -20.60 19.29
N LYS A 232 13.00 -19.67 18.62
CA LYS A 232 13.38 -18.40 19.26
C LYS A 232 12.20 -17.49 19.52
N ALA A 233 11.20 -17.49 18.65
CA ALA A 233 9.97 -16.75 18.90
C ALA A 233 9.32 -17.19 20.23
N LEU A 234 9.18 -18.50 20.45
CA LEU A 234 8.63 -19.06 21.70
C LEU A 234 9.49 -18.73 22.92
N GLU A 235 10.81 -18.82 22.80
CA GLU A 235 11.76 -18.46 23.85
C GLU A 235 11.56 -16.99 24.29
N TYR A 236 11.62 -16.06 23.34
CA TYR A 236 11.54 -14.64 23.64
C TYR A 236 10.14 -14.17 24.02
N PHE A 237 9.06 -14.75 23.50
CA PHE A 237 7.71 -14.46 24.01
C PHE A 237 7.55 -14.93 25.45
N THR A 238 8.14 -16.07 25.81
CA THR A 238 8.10 -16.57 27.19
C THR A 238 8.87 -15.65 28.12
N LYS A 239 10.04 -15.18 27.69
CA LYS A 239 10.84 -14.20 28.42
C LYS A 239 10.13 -12.84 28.56
N ALA A 240 9.48 -12.36 27.49
CA ALA A 240 8.66 -11.15 27.55
C ALA A 240 7.55 -11.27 28.59
N ILE A 241 6.80 -12.38 28.58
CA ILE A 241 5.70 -12.62 29.52
C ILE A 241 6.21 -12.70 30.97
N SER A 242 7.37 -13.31 31.24
CA SER A 242 7.90 -13.41 32.60
C SER A 242 8.31 -12.08 33.23
N TYR A 243 8.63 -11.07 32.41
CA TYR A 243 8.97 -9.73 32.88
C TYR A 243 7.83 -8.71 32.75
N THR A 244 6.70 -9.09 32.17
CA THR A 244 5.57 -8.17 32.01
C THR A 244 4.78 -8.07 33.32
N GLU A 245 4.45 -6.84 33.74
CA GLU A 245 3.61 -6.58 34.92
C GLU A 245 2.20 -7.15 34.73
N THR A 246 1.53 -7.53 35.83
CA THR A 246 0.27 -8.29 35.77
C THR A 246 -0.92 -7.51 35.20
N ASP A 247 -0.82 -6.20 35.09
CA ASP A 247 -1.83 -5.26 34.61
C ASP A 247 -1.43 -4.55 33.30
N ASP A 248 -0.26 -4.86 32.72
CA ASP A 248 0.14 -4.40 31.39
C ASP A 248 -0.52 -5.24 30.30
N TRP A 249 -1.82 -4.99 30.09
CA TRP A 249 -2.62 -5.72 29.12
C TRP A 249 -2.14 -5.56 27.69
N GLY A 250 -1.52 -4.44 27.34
CA GLY A 250 -0.97 -4.20 26.00
C GLY A 250 0.13 -5.19 25.66
N ASN A 251 1.08 -5.41 26.57
CA ASN A 251 2.13 -6.39 26.35
C ASN A 251 1.66 -7.82 26.60
N LEU A 252 0.80 -8.07 27.60
CA LEU A 252 0.32 -9.42 27.93
C LEU A 252 -0.55 -10.02 26.83
N ILE A 253 -1.57 -9.29 26.34
CA ILE A 253 -2.48 -9.78 25.29
C ILE A 253 -1.67 -10.14 24.04
N HIS A 254 -0.80 -9.23 23.59
CA HIS A 254 0.01 -9.44 22.41
C HIS A 254 0.99 -10.62 22.57
N SER A 255 1.73 -10.68 23.69
CA SER A 255 2.75 -11.72 23.88
C SER A 255 2.12 -13.10 24.03
N HIS A 256 1.03 -13.24 24.80
CA HIS A 256 0.30 -14.51 24.89
C HIS A 256 -0.30 -14.89 23.54
N GLY A 257 -0.89 -13.95 22.80
CA GLY A 257 -1.54 -14.24 21.53
C GLY A 257 -0.55 -14.68 20.45
N MET A 258 0.57 -13.98 20.31
CA MET A 258 1.61 -14.37 19.35
C MET A 258 2.32 -15.67 19.75
N ARG A 259 2.51 -15.92 21.06
CA ARG A 259 3.03 -17.21 21.52
C ARG A 259 2.02 -18.34 21.26
N ALA A 260 0.72 -18.08 21.41
CA ALA A 260 -0.33 -19.02 21.04
C ALA A 260 -0.30 -19.33 19.53
N TRP A 261 -0.05 -18.32 18.68
CA TRP A 261 0.15 -18.56 17.24
C TRP A 261 1.38 -19.43 17.00
N ALA A 262 2.52 -19.12 17.62
CA ALA A 262 3.72 -19.93 17.51
C ALA A 262 3.47 -21.39 17.94
N TYR A 263 2.75 -21.61 19.05
CA TYR A 263 2.32 -22.96 19.48
C TYR A 263 1.35 -23.61 18.49
N THR A 264 0.42 -22.85 17.91
CA THR A 264 -0.50 -23.36 16.90
C THR A 264 0.27 -23.88 15.68
N PHE A 265 1.26 -23.11 15.23
CA PHE A 265 2.09 -23.45 14.07
C PHE A 265 3.10 -24.57 14.39
N SER A 266 3.55 -24.69 15.64
CA SER A 266 4.36 -25.82 16.12
C SER A 266 3.53 -27.06 16.51
N GLY A 267 2.20 -26.97 16.42
CA GLY A 267 1.26 -28.04 16.76
C GLY A 267 1.16 -28.38 18.25
N ASP A 268 1.51 -27.45 19.14
CA ASP A 268 1.36 -27.53 20.60
C ASP A 268 0.02 -26.92 21.05
N MET A 269 -1.12 -27.47 20.61
CA MET A 269 -2.43 -26.81 20.81
C MET A 269 -2.85 -26.70 22.27
N ASP A 270 -2.42 -27.61 23.16
CA ASP A 270 -2.72 -27.49 24.59
C ASP A 270 -2.11 -26.22 25.20
N LEU A 271 -0.89 -25.87 24.76
CA LEU A 271 -0.21 -24.63 25.15
C LEU A 271 -0.83 -23.42 24.47
N ALA A 272 -1.20 -23.52 23.19
CA ALA A 272 -1.93 -22.47 22.48
C ALA A 272 -3.25 -22.14 23.19
N LEU A 273 -4.05 -23.16 23.53
CA LEU A 273 -5.32 -23.00 24.25
C LEU A 273 -5.13 -22.41 25.64
N LYS A 274 -4.03 -22.71 26.33
CA LYS A 274 -3.69 -22.09 27.63
C LYS A 274 -3.48 -20.59 27.49
N ASP A 275 -2.75 -20.15 26.47
CA ASP A 275 -2.51 -18.73 26.19
C ASP A 275 -3.79 -18.02 25.71
N ILE A 276 -4.59 -18.65 24.85
CA ILE A 276 -5.89 -18.10 24.45
C ILE A 276 -6.85 -17.99 25.63
N SER A 277 -6.94 -19.02 26.48
CA SER A 277 -7.79 -19.00 27.68
C SER A 277 -7.39 -17.90 28.67
N PHE A 278 -6.12 -17.50 28.67
CA PHE A 278 -5.66 -16.35 29.45
C PHE A 278 -6.23 -15.04 28.88
N ILE A 279 -6.11 -14.83 27.56
CA ILE A 279 -6.65 -13.65 26.87
C ILE A 279 -8.17 -13.55 27.05
N GLU A 280 -8.90 -14.66 26.88
CA GLU A 280 -10.36 -14.69 27.01
C GLU A 280 -10.87 -14.28 28.40
N LYS A 281 -10.11 -14.57 29.47
CA LYS A 281 -10.44 -14.12 30.83
C LYS A 281 -10.26 -12.62 31.02
N ILE A 282 -9.46 -11.99 30.16
CA ILE A 282 -9.14 -10.56 30.21
C ILE A 282 -10.16 -9.75 29.42
N ILE A 283 -10.67 -10.28 28.29
CA ILE A 283 -11.62 -9.58 27.40
C ILE A 283 -12.75 -8.87 28.17
N PRO A 284 -13.48 -9.52 29.11
CA PRO A 284 -14.59 -8.84 29.83
C PRO A 284 -14.16 -7.71 30.77
N ARG A 285 -12.86 -7.52 31.01
CA ARG A 285 -12.28 -6.49 31.87
C ARG A 285 -11.71 -5.31 31.09
N GLN A 286 -11.78 -5.35 29.76
CA GLN A 286 -11.22 -4.32 28.89
C GLN A 286 -12.31 -3.47 28.28
N GLU A 287 -12.08 -2.16 28.28
CA GLU A 287 -12.95 -1.18 27.59
C GLU A 287 -12.24 -0.54 26.39
N ASN A 288 -10.92 -0.69 26.26
CA ASN A 288 -10.14 -0.10 25.18
C ASN A 288 -10.39 -0.85 23.85
N PRO A 289 -11.00 -0.22 22.83
CA PRO A 289 -11.32 -0.88 21.56
C PRO A 289 -10.09 -1.43 20.83
N LEU A 290 -8.93 -0.80 20.95
CA LEU A 290 -7.68 -1.30 20.36
C LEU A 290 -7.26 -2.64 20.99
N LEU A 291 -7.30 -2.72 22.32
CA LEU A 291 -6.94 -3.94 23.04
C LEU A 291 -7.98 -5.06 22.81
N LEU A 292 -9.27 -4.72 22.76
CA LEU A 292 -10.33 -5.66 22.43
C LEU A 292 -10.14 -6.21 21.00
N SER A 293 -9.92 -5.33 20.03
CA SER A 293 -9.69 -5.74 18.65
C SER A 293 -8.49 -6.69 18.52
N GLN A 294 -7.38 -6.38 19.19
CA GLN A 294 -6.19 -7.23 19.26
C GLN A 294 -6.48 -8.58 19.90
N ALA A 295 -7.12 -8.60 21.08
CA ALA A 295 -7.42 -9.80 21.82
C ALA A 295 -8.28 -10.77 20.99
N TYR A 296 -9.37 -10.26 20.43
CA TYR A 296 -10.26 -11.06 19.59
C TYR A 296 -9.55 -11.57 18.32
N HIS A 297 -8.75 -10.74 17.65
CA HIS A 297 -7.99 -11.15 16.46
C HIS A 297 -7.04 -12.33 16.77
N LEU A 298 -6.24 -12.19 17.83
CA LEU A 298 -5.24 -13.18 18.23
C LEU A 298 -5.90 -14.52 18.55
N CYS A 299 -7.03 -14.50 19.28
CA CYS A 299 -7.83 -15.69 19.54
C CYS A 299 -8.44 -16.29 18.27
N ALA A 300 -9.00 -15.45 17.38
CA ALA A 300 -9.65 -15.91 16.15
C ALA A 300 -8.68 -16.66 15.22
N VAL A 301 -7.45 -16.15 15.06
CA VAL A 301 -6.41 -16.82 14.24
C VAL A 301 -6.09 -18.20 14.82
N CYS A 302 -5.89 -18.32 16.14
CA CYS A 302 -5.64 -19.60 16.79
C CYS A 302 -6.78 -20.60 16.58
N TYR A 303 -8.03 -20.16 16.81
CA TYR A 303 -9.19 -21.04 16.62
C TYR A 303 -9.34 -21.52 15.17
N ALA A 304 -9.12 -20.62 14.20
CA ALA A 304 -9.23 -20.94 12.78
C ALA A 304 -8.08 -21.85 12.30
N TRP A 305 -6.83 -21.43 12.49
CA TRP A 305 -5.66 -22.19 12.03
C TRP A 305 -5.52 -23.53 12.73
N GLY A 306 -5.77 -23.55 14.05
CA GLY A 306 -5.65 -24.76 14.84
C GLY A 306 -6.74 -25.79 14.60
N GLY A 307 -7.78 -25.46 13.80
CA GLY A 307 -8.93 -26.34 13.60
C GLY A 307 -9.68 -26.64 14.89
N LEU A 308 -9.67 -25.70 15.84
CA LEU A 308 -10.16 -25.89 17.20
C LEU A 308 -11.67 -25.61 17.30
N ASP A 309 -12.10 -24.45 16.78
CA ASP A 309 -13.52 -24.04 16.75
C ASP A 309 -13.74 -22.94 15.68
N TYR A 310 -14.24 -23.33 14.51
CA TYR A 310 -14.44 -22.39 13.41
C TYR A 310 -15.58 -21.39 13.65
N GLN A 311 -16.59 -21.76 14.44
CA GLN A 311 -17.71 -20.86 14.75
C GLN A 311 -17.26 -19.76 15.70
N LYS A 312 -16.49 -20.14 16.72
CA LYS A 312 -15.85 -19.19 17.62
C LYS A 312 -14.82 -18.31 16.91
N ALA A 313 -14.06 -18.86 15.97
CA ALA A 313 -13.15 -18.09 15.13
C ALA A 313 -13.87 -17.02 14.30
N LEU A 314 -15.01 -17.34 13.70
CA LEU A 314 -15.84 -16.38 12.97
C LEU A 314 -16.35 -15.27 13.89
N SER A 315 -16.99 -15.63 15.01
CA SER A 315 -17.53 -14.67 15.97
C SER A 315 -16.44 -13.72 16.47
N TYR A 316 -15.27 -14.22 16.84
CA TYR A 316 -14.18 -13.39 17.34
C TYR A 316 -13.55 -12.53 16.23
N SER A 317 -13.48 -13.03 15.00
CA SER A 317 -13.05 -12.21 13.87
C SER A 317 -13.99 -11.02 13.65
N GLU A 318 -15.30 -11.22 13.79
CA GLU A 318 -16.30 -10.16 13.64
C GLU A 318 -16.22 -9.12 14.76
N GLU A 319 -16.06 -9.55 16.01
CA GLU A 319 -15.82 -8.64 17.15
C GLU A 319 -14.53 -7.82 16.95
N SER A 320 -13.45 -8.48 16.51
CA SER A 320 -12.18 -7.83 16.21
C SER A 320 -12.33 -6.74 15.14
N PHE A 321 -13.04 -7.05 14.06
CA PHE A 321 -13.32 -6.11 12.97
C PHE A 321 -14.18 -4.93 13.45
N ALA A 322 -15.22 -5.20 14.25
CA ALA A 322 -16.13 -4.18 14.76
C ALA A 322 -15.39 -3.15 15.65
N HIS A 323 -14.58 -3.62 16.61
CA HIS A 323 -13.78 -2.73 17.45
C HIS A 323 -12.69 -1.99 16.66
N ALA A 324 -12.04 -2.63 15.69
CA ALA A 324 -11.09 -1.95 14.82
C ALA A 324 -11.73 -0.83 14.01
N LYS A 325 -12.99 -1.03 13.57
CA LYS A 325 -13.76 -0.04 12.83
C LYS A 325 -14.21 1.14 13.69
N GLU A 326 -14.49 0.92 14.98
CA GLU A 326 -14.85 1.97 15.93
C GLU A 326 -13.78 3.07 16.05
N ILE A 327 -12.50 2.67 16.02
CA ILE A 327 -11.34 3.56 16.15
C ILE A 327 -10.62 3.83 14.82
N ASP A 328 -11.25 3.49 13.70
CA ASP A 328 -10.69 3.60 12.33
C ASP A 328 -9.29 2.98 12.17
N TYR A 329 -9.04 1.86 12.85
CA TYR A 329 -7.76 1.17 12.82
C TYR A 329 -7.71 0.13 11.70
N ILE A 330 -7.40 0.59 10.49
CA ILE A 330 -7.45 -0.19 9.23
C ILE A 330 -6.67 -1.51 9.31
N LEU A 331 -5.50 -1.55 9.99
CA LEU A 331 -4.68 -2.76 10.06
C LEU A 331 -5.42 -3.95 10.71
N PHE A 332 -6.20 -3.74 11.78
CA PHE A 332 -6.98 -4.84 12.37
C PHE A 332 -8.30 -5.10 11.63
N GLN A 333 -8.86 -4.11 10.93
CA GLN A 333 -9.95 -4.37 9.98
C GLN A 333 -9.49 -5.33 8.89
N TYR A 334 -8.29 -5.11 8.33
CA TYR A 334 -7.66 -6.01 7.36
C TYR A 334 -7.32 -7.38 7.96
N SER A 335 -6.59 -7.41 9.08
CA SER A 335 -6.07 -8.66 9.65
C SER A 335 -7.18 -9.58 10.17
N SER A 336 -8.29 -9.02 10.69
CA SER A 336 -9.43 -9.82 11.15
C SER A 336 -10.09 -10.62 10.01
N LEU A 337 -10.11 -10.09 8.78
CA LEU A 337 -10.64 -10.78 7.60
C LEU A 337 -9.84 -12.03 7.23
N ALA A 338 -8.57 -12.14 7.62
CA ALA A 338 -7.77 -13.36 7.40
C ALA A 338 -8.36 -14.56 8.17
N SER A 339 -8.65 -14.38 9.47
CA SER A 339 -9.25 -15.43 10.29
C SER A 339 -10.66 -15.82 9.82
N LYS A 340 -11.44 -14.84 9.37
CA LYS A 340 -12.78 -15.07 8.80
C LYS A 340 -12.71 -15.88 7.51
N THR A 341 -11.77 -15.54 6.63
CA THR A 341 -11.50 -16.27 5.38
C THR A 341 -11.18 -17.74 5.68
N LEU A 342 -10.30 -18.01 6.65
CA LEU A 342 -9.93 -19.35 7.06
C LEU A 342 -11.10 -20.14 7.63
N ALA A 343 -11.86 -19.52 8.51
CA ALA A 343 -12.97 -20.19 9.17
C ALA A 343 -14.07 -20.56 8.16
N TYR A 344 -14.35 -19.72 7.16
CA TYR A 344 -15.24 -20.10 6.04
C TYR A 344 -14.64 -21.18 5.16
N PHE A 345 -13.35 -21.06 4.83
CA PHE A 345 -12.66 -22.04 3.98
C PHE A 345 -12.72 -23.45 4.57
N TYR A 346 -12.36 -23.62 5.85
CA TYR A 346 -12.37 -24.93 6.51
C TYR A 346 -13.78 -25.47 6.81
N GLN A 347 -14.80 -24.62 6.76
CA GLN A 347 -16.21 -25.03 6.78
C GLN A 347 -16.77 -25.35 5.38
N ASN A 348 -15.93 -25.34 4.34
CA ASN A 348 -16.29 -25.53 2.94
C ASN A 348 -17.24 -24.45 2.38
N GLU A 349 -17.28 -23.26 3.00
CA GLU A 349 -18.04 -22.11 2.54
C GLU A 349 -17.19 -21.23 1.58
N PHE A 350 -16.73 -21.83 0.48
CA PHE A 350 -15.72 -21.24 -0.41
C PHE A 350 -16.12 -19.89 -1.01
N GLN A 351 -17.40 -19.67 -1.31
CA GLN A 351 -17.86 -18.37 -1.83
C GLN A 351 -17.72 -17.26 -0.78
N LYS A 352 -18.13 -17.51 0.47
CA LYS A 352 -17.97 -16.53 1.55
C LYS A 352 -16.50 -16.29 1.89
N ALA A 353 -15.67 -17.34 1.83
CA ALA A 353 -14.22 -17.21 1.97
C ALA A 353 -13.65 -16.28 0.88
N LYS A 354 -14.07 -16.47 -0.38
CA LYS A 354 -13.64 -15.65 -1.52
C LYS A 354 -14.11 -14.19 -1.41
N GLU A 355 -15.35 -13.94 -1.02
CA GLU A 355 -15.88 -12.59 -0.77
C GLU A 355 -15.09 -11.86 0.32
N THR A 356 -14.83 -12.54 1.44
CA THR A 356 -14.05 -12.00 2.57
C THR A 356 -12.61 -11.69 2.14
N LEU A 357 -11.99 -12.60 1.39
CA LEU A 357 -10.64 -12.46 0.85
C LEU A 357 -10.54 -11.28 -0.12
N ASN A 358 -11.51 -11.12 -1.04
CA ASN A 358 -11.55 -9.99 -1.96
C ASN A 358 -11.67 -8.66 -1.21
N THR A 359 -12.53 -8.61 -0.18
CA THR A 359 -12.67 -7.44 0.68
C THR A 359 -11.33 -7.07 1.35
N ALA A 360 -10.58 -8.06 1.84
CA ALA A 360 -9.27 -7.83 2.43
C ALA A 360 -8.24 -7.31 1.40
N LEU A 361 -8.25 -7.85 0.18
CA LEU A 361 -7.38 -7.40 -0.90
C LEU A 361 -7.74 -6.00 -1.42
N GLU A 362 -9.02 -5.62 -1.39
CA GLU A 362 -9.46 -4.25 -1.69
C GLU A 362 -8.94 -3.29 -0.61
N LEU A 363 -9.15 -3.59 0.67
CA LEU A 363 -8.65 -2.79 1.79
C LEU A 363 -7.11 -2.63 1.73
N SER A 364 -6.41 -3.71 1.35
CA SER A 364 -4.96 -3.72 1.13
C SER A 364 -4.53 -2.72 0.06
N ARG A 365 -5.22 -2.67 -1.09
CA ARG A 365 -4.91 -1.74 -2.18
C ARG A 365 -5.23 -0.30 -1.81
N ASP A 366 -6.41 -0.07 -1.23
CA ASP A 366 -6.91 1.27 -0.91
C ASP A 366 -6.02 1.98 0.14
N HIS A 367 -5.43 1.21 1.06
CA HIS A 367 -4.61 1.73 2.15
C HIS A 367 -3.12 1.38 2.05
N SER A 368 -2.67 0.80 0.93
CA SER A 368 -1.26 0.38 0.72
C SER A 368 -0.73 -0.54 1.84
N LEU A 369 -1.58 -1.45 2.33
CA LEU A 369 -1.24 -2.42 3.38
C LEU A 369 -0.80 -3.73 2.74
N PHE A 370 0.48 -4.09 2.87
CA PHE A 370 1.03 -5.30 2.25
C PHE A 370 1.43 -6.40 3.25
N ILE A 371 1.32 -6.13 4.56
CA ILE A 371 1.68 -7.11 5.58
C ILE A 371 0.78 -8.35 5.48
N GLY A 372 1.36 -9.54 5.40
CA GLY A 372 0.59 -10.78 5.29
C GLY A 372 -0.19 -10.93 3.98
N VAL A 373 -0.01 -10.08 2.96
CA VAL A 373 -0.86 -10.11 1.76
C VAL A 373 -0.75 -11.43 0.98
N TYR A 374 0.42 -12.06 1.01
CA TYR A 374 0.66 -13.35 0.37
C TYR A 374 -0.13 -14.50 1.00
N PHE A 375 -0.59 -14.35 2.24
CA PHE A 375 -1.57 -15.27 2.82
C PHE A 375 -2.85 -15.26 1.99
N PHE A 376 -3.41 -14.09 1.67
CA PHE A 376 -4.63 -13.99 0.87
C PHE A 376 -4.43 -14.53 -0.55
N TYR A 377 -3.31 -14.23 -1.20
CA TYR A 377 -3.02 -14.79 -2.53
C TYR A 377 -2.87 -16.32 -2.52
N SER A 378 -2.24 -16.89 -1.49
CA SER A 378 -2.11 -18.34 -1.38
C SER A 378 -3.46 -19.03 -1.12
N PHE A 379 -4.34 -18.42 -0.31
CA PHE A 379 -5.71 -18.91 -0.12
C PHE A 379 -6.61 -18.70 -1.33
N GLN A 380 -6.37 -17.69 -2.15
CA GLN A 380 -7.06 -17.56 -3.43
C GLN A 380 -6.73 -18.74 -4.36
N GLY A 381 -5.46 -19.13 -4.41
CA GLY A 381 -5.00 -20.30 -5.17
C GLY A 381 -5.58 -21.62 -4.64
N ILE A 382 -5.60 -21.81 -3.31
CA ILE A 382 -6.13 -23.04 -2.72
C ILE A 382 -7.65 -23.17 -2.90
N ILE A 383 -8.41 -22.07 -2.89
CA ILE A 383 -9.85 -22.09 -3.18
C ILE A 383 -10.09 -22.57 -4.63
N HIS A 384 -9.34 -22.07 -5.61
CA HIS A 384 -9.46 -22.56 -6.98
C HIS A 384 -9.10 -24.04 -7.12
N LEU A 385 -8.16 -24.53 -6.32
CA LEU A 385 -7.82 -25.94 -6.28
C LEU A 385 -9.00 -26.78 -5.77
N TRP A 386 -9.70 -26.31 -4.73
CA TRP A 386 -10.93 -26.93 -4.21
C TRP A 386 -12.08 -26.96 -5.22
N GLU A 387 -12.24 -25.88 -5.99
CA GLU A 387 -13.19 -25.77 -7.10
C GLU A 387 -12.83 -26.68 -8.30
N LYS A 388 -11.80 -27.54 -8.20
CA LYS A 388 -11.25 -28.37 -9.27
C LYS A 388 -10.74 -27.55 -10.47
N ASN A 389 -10.43 -26.27 -10.27
CA ASN A 389 -9.81 -25.41 -11.28
C ASN A 389 -8.28 -25.46 -11.15
N PHE A 390 -7.72 -26.65 -11.42
CA PHE A 390 -6.31 -26.96 -11.21
C PHE A 390 -5.35 -26.04 -11.97
N GLU A 391 -5.70 -25.67 -13.20
CA GLU A 391 -4.89 -24.77 -14.03
C GLU A 391 -4.77 -23.38 -13.40
N ARG A 392 -5.91 -22.79 -13.01
CA ARG A 392 -5.92 -21.46 -12.40
C ARG A 392 -5.19 -21.42 -11.07
N ALA A 393 -5.38 -22.46 -10.25
CA ALA A 393 -4.65 -22.59 -8.98
C ALA A 393 -3.13 -22.62 -9.22
N ASN A 394 -2.69 -23.39 -10.22
CA ASN A 394 -1.29 -23.53 -10.58
C ASN A 394 -0.67 -22.26 -11.18
N GLU A 395 -1.41 -21.50 -11.99
CA GLU A 395 -1.00 -20.19 -12.50
C GLU A 395 -0.67 -19.23 -11.36
N ILE A 396 -1.58 -19.13 -10.37
CA ILE A 396 -1.39 -18.28 -9.19
C ILE A 396 -0.14 -18.75 -8.42
N ALA A 397 -0.01 -20.04 -8.16
CA ALA A 397 1.16 -20.56 -7.44
C ALA A 397 2.48 -20.26 -8.17
N LEU A 398 2.52 -20.43 -9.50
CA LEU A 398 3.70 -20.13 -10.31
C LEU A 398 4.07 -18.65 -10.30
N GLN A 399 3.08 -17.75 -10.39
CA GLN A 399 3.29 -16.31 -10.38
C GLN A 399 4.13 -15.89 -9.17
N TYR A 400 3.81 -16.42 -7.98
CA TYR A 400 4.50 -16.06 -6.74
C TYR A 400 5.78 -16.88 -6.50
N LEU A 401 5.80 -18.17 -6.86
CA LEU A 401 7.00 -19.00 -6.70
C LEU A 401 8.17 -18.58 -7.62
N GLN A 402 7.91 -17.84 -8.70
CA GLN A 402 8.97 -17.24 -9.54
C GLN A 402 9.78 -16.17 -8.80
N GLU A 403 9.17 -15.46 -7.86
CA GLU A 403 9.80 -14.41 -7.05
C GLU A 403 9.79 -14.79 -5.56
N GLU A 404 10.04 -16.06 -5.24
CA GLU A 404 9.95 -16.61 -3.87
C GLU A 404 10.76 -15.81 -2.83
N GLU A 405 11.92 -15.26 -3.23
CA GLU A 405 12.78 -14.45 -2.37
C GLU A 405 12.11 -13.16 -1.87
N LYS A 406 11.11 -12.65 -2.62
CA LYS A 406 10.33 -11.46 -2.26
C LYS A 406 9.15 -11.76 -1.33
N ILE A 407 8.91 -13.04 -0.99
CA ILE A 407 7.83 -13.47 -0.11
C ILE A 407 8.39 -13.65 1.31
N PRO A 408 8.05 -12.76 2.26
CA PRO A 408 8.48 -12.90 3.65
C PRO A 408 7.87 -14.15 4.31
N GLU A 409 6.58 -14.41 4.07
CA GLU A 409 5.79 -15.40 4.80
C GLU A 409 6.05 -16.82 4.29
N LYS A 410 6.84 -17.60 5.05
CA LYS A 410 7.17 -18.99 4.70
C LYS A 410 5.96 -19.91 4.64
N THR A 411 4.91 -19.61 5.41
CA THR A 411 3.64 -20.33 5.33
C THR A 411 2.95 -20.17 3.98
N ALA A 412 2.96 -18.97 3.38
CA ALA A 412 2.36 -18.75 2.06
C ALA A 412 3.14 -19.53 0.99
N ILE A 413 4.47 -19.57 1.08
CA ILE A 413 5.32 -20.38 0.19
C ILE A 413 4.95 -21.88 0.29
N LEU A 414 4.78 -22.41 1.51
CA LEU A 414 4.35 -23.80 1.70
C LEU A 414 2.98 -24.05 1.04
N ILE A 415 2.01 -23.13 1.16
CA ILE A 415 0.70 -23.29 0.51
C ILE A 415 0.82 -23.25 -1.03
N PHE A 416 1.66 -22.38 -1.60
CA PHE A 416 1.91 -22.38 -3.05
C PHE A 416 2.58 -23.68 -3.52
N LEU A 417 3.53 -24.21 -2.76
CA LEU A 417 4.15 -25.51 -3.04
C LEU A 417 3.14 -26.66 -2.92
N LYS A 418 2.20 -26.58 -1.97
CA LYS A 418 1.08 -27.53 -1.83
C LYS A 418 0.20 -27.55 -3.07
N ILE A 419 -0.20 -26.37 -3.57
CA ILE A 419 -0.95 -26.24 -4.82
C ILE A 419 -0.18 -26.87 -5.98
N ARG A 420 1.13 -26.57 -6.09
CA ARG A 420 1.98 -27.09 -7.16
C ARG A 420 2.12 -28.61 -7.09
N ALA A 421 2.35 -29.18 -5.91
CA ALA A 421 2.47 -30.62 -5.73
C ALA A 421 1.17 -31.35 -6.11
N ILE A 422 0.01 -30.81 -5.72
CA ILE A 422 -1.31 -31.36 -6.08
C ILE A 422 -1.53 -31.28 -7.60
N TYR A 423 -1.16 -30.17 -8.24
CA TYR A 423 -1.27 -30.03 -9.69
C TYR A 423 -0.47 -31.13 -10.41
N GLU A 424 0.82 -31.31 -10.08
CA GLU A 424 1.63 -32.36 -10.73
C GLU A 424 1.09 -33.77 -10.45
N PHE A 425 0.63 -34.01 -9.22
CA PHE A 425 -0.04 -35.26 -8.84
C PHE A 425 -1.31 -35.53 -9.65
N TYR A 426 -2.17 -34.52 -9.83
CA TYR A 426 -3.40 -34.60 -10.65
C TYR A 426 -3.12 -34.87 -12.13
N HIS A 427 -1.96 -34.45 -12.64
CA HIS A 427 -1.52 -34.76 -14.00
C HIS A 427 -0.74 -36.08 -14.14
N GLY A 428 -0.53 -36.80 -13.03
CA GLY A 428 0.20 -38.07 -13.03
C GLY A 428 1.73 -37.92 -13.17
N ASP A 429 2.27 -36.71 -13.07
CA ASP A 429 3.72 -36.46 -13.07
C ASP A 429 4.27 -36.64 -11.65
N PHE A 430 4.31 -37.90 -11.20
CA PHE A 430 4.77 -38.27 -9.85
C PHE A 430 6.22 -37.84 -9.56
N PRO A 431 7.20 -37.98 -10.47
CA PRO A 431 8.56 -37.51 -10.23
C PRO A 431 8.63 -36.02 -9.91
N LYS A 432 7.86 -35.19 -10.64
CA LYS A 432 7.84 -33.75 -10.42
C LYS A 432 7.06 -33.37 -9.17
N ALA A 433 5.95 -34.06 -8.88
CA ALA A 433 5.25 -33.91 -7.61
C ALA A 433 6.18 -34.20 -6.41
N LEU A 434 6.94 -35.30 -6.47
CA LEU A 434 7.91 -35.67 -5.43
C LEU A 434 9.03 -34.63 -5.27
N SER A 435 9.52 -34.05 -6.36
CA SER A 435 10.53 -32.98 -6.30
C SER A 435 10.01 -31.71 -5.61
N VAL A 436 8.76 -31.32 -5.89
CA VAL A 436 8.11 -30.17 -5.23
C VAL A 436 7.88 -30.48 -3.74
N ILE A 437 7.47 -31.70 -3.42
CA ILE A 437 7.30 -32.17 -2.04
C ILE A 437 8.63 -32.11 -1.28
N GLU A 438 9.73 -32.58 -1.86
CA GLU A 438 11.06 -32.53 -1.23
C GLU A 438 11.49 -31.08 -0.92
N LYS A 439 11.27 -30.15 -1.85
CA LYS A 439 11.51 -28.71 -1.60
C LYS A 439 10.68 -28.19 -0.43
N ALA A 440 9.39 -28.54 -0.37
CA ALA A 440 8.51 -28.13 0.71
C ALA A 440 8.92 -28.73 2.07
N GLN A 441 9.32 -30.00 2.08
CA GLN A 441 9.83 -30.69 3.27
C GLN A 441 11.12 -30.04 3.79
N GLY A 442 12.04 -29.64 2.92
CA GLY A 442 13.25 -28.90 3.34
C GLY A 442 12.94 -27.54 3.97
N LEU A 443 11.96 -26.80 3.44
CA LEU A 443 11.51 -25.55 4.05
C LEU A 443 10.81 -25.80 5.40
N TYR A 444 9.99 -26.83 5.48
CA TYR A 444 9.35 -27.28 6.70
C TYR A 444 10.37 -27.65 7.79
N GLU A 445 11.38 -28.47 7.49
CA GLU A 445 12.42 -28.90 8.44
C GLU A 445 13.25 -27.72 8.96
N LYS A 446 13.45 -26.69 8.13
CA LYS A 446 14.16 -25.46 8.52
C LYS A 446 13.33 -24.53 9.41
N THR A 447 12.02 -24.48 9.22
CA THR A 447 11.14 -23.47 9.84
C THR A 447 10.32 -24.00 11.02
N GLY A 448 10.07 -25.31 11.07
CA GLY A 448 9.21 -25.92 12.09
C GLY A 448 7.72 -25.58 11.94
N ILE A 449 7.28 -25.12 10.77
CA ILE A 449 5.86 -24.83 10.47
C ILE A 449 5.12 -26.15 10.20
N LEU A 450 4.64 -26.78 11.27
CA LEU A 450 4.15 -28.16 11.24
C LEU A 450 2.79 -28.32 10.56
N LEU A 451 1.95 -27.30 10.62
CA LEU A 451 0.56 -27.36 10.16
C LEU A 451 0.42 -27.57 8.64
N GLU A 452 1.35 -27.02 7.84
CA GLU A 452 1.39 -27.23 6.38
C GLU A 452 2.34 -28.37 5.98
N GLY A 453 3.31 -28.72 6.84
CA GLY A 453 4.31 -29.76 6.56
C GLY A 453 3.74 -31.17 6.43
N ILE A 454 2.73 -31.52 7.24
CA ILE A 454 2.18 -32.89 7.29
C ILE A 454 1.55 -33.33 5.97
N PHE A 455 0.89 -32.41 5.26
CA PHE A 455 0.27 -32.66 3.97
C PHE A 455 1.27 -33.28 2.98
N PHE A 456 2.50 -32.76 2.93
CA PHE A 456 3.53 -33.21 2.00
C PHE A 456 3.97 -34.65 2.28
N PHE A 457 4.08 -35.05 3.55
CA PHE A 457 4.38 -36.44 3.91
C PHE A 457 3.24 -37.38 3.52
N LEU A 458 1.98 -36.95 3.67
CA LEU A 458 0.82 -37.76 3.28
C LEU A 458 0.74 -37.93 1.76
N LEU A 459 0.92 -36.84 1.00
CA LEU A 459 0.92 -36.91 -0.46
C LEU A 459 2.09 -37.74 -0.99
N GLN A 460 3.29 -37.58 -0.41
CA GLN A 460 4.45 -38.40 -0.75
C GLN A 460 4.17 -39.89 -0.53
N LYS A 461 3.63 -40.24 0.64
CA LYS A 461 3.28 -41.62 0.96
C LYS A 461 2.29 -42.19 -0.05
N HIS A 462 1.23 -41.45 -0.35
CA HIS A 462 0.21 -41.87 -1.30
C HIS A 462 0.79 -42.09 -2.72
N ILE A 463 1.67 -41.19 -3.18
CA ILE A 463 2.36 -41.36 -4.47
C ILE A 463 3.23 -42.62 -4.47
N LEU A 464 4.00 -42.86 -3.41
CA LEU A 464 4.86 -44.05 -3.31
C LEU A 464 4.04 -45.36 -3.26
N GLU A 465 2.88 -45.35 -2.59
CA GLU A 465 1.93 -46.48 -2.59
C GLU A 465 1.39 -46.76 -4.00
N LEU A 466 1.02 -45.73 -4.77
CA LEU A 466 0.60 -45.86 -6.17
C LEU A 466 1.73 -46.42 -7.06
N GLU A 467 2.97 -46.03 -6.80
CA GLU A 467 4.16 -46.56 -7.48
C GLU A 467 4.63 -47.93 -6.95
N LYS A 468 3.93 -48.52 -5.96
CA LYS A 468 4.28 -49.79 -5.30
C LYS A 468 5.70 -49.79 -4.69
N LYS A 469 6.12 -48.65 -4.15
CA LYS A 469 7.39 -48.48 -3.40
C LYS A 469 7.15 -48.67 -1.90
N ASP A 470 8.24 -48.96 -1.17
CA ASP A 470 8.20 -49.09 0.29
C ASP A 470 7.91 -47.72 0.95
N THR A 471 7.03 -47.73 1.97
CA THR A 471 6.62 -46.54 2.72
C THR A 471 6.77 -46.69 4.24
N ASP A 472 7.33 -47.80 4.73
CA ASP A 472 7.39 -48.11 6.17
C ASP A 472 8.15 -47.04 6.96
N ALA A 473 9.30 -46.58 6.45
CA ALA A 473 10.10 -45.54 7.08
C ALA A 473 9.34 -44.19 7.15
N LEU A 474 8.58 -43.85 6.11
CA LEU A 474 7.78 -42.62 6.05
C LEU A 474 6.57 -42.71 7.00
N GLN A 475 5.92 -43.86 7.08
CA GLN A 475 4.84 -44.11 8.03
C GLN A 475 5.33 -44.02 9.48
N GLN A 476 6.52 -44.52 9.78
CA GLN A 476 7.14 -44.36 11.11
C GLN A 476 7.40 -42.88 11.43
N LYS A 477 7.90 -42.08 10.47
CA LYS A 477 8.09 -40.63 10.64
C LYS A 477 6.76 -39.92 10.95
N ILE A 478 5.70 -40.24 10.21
CA ILE A 478 4.35 -39.68 10.43
C ILE A 478 3.82 -40.06 11.83
N ASN A 479 3.94 -41.33 12.22
CA ASN A 479 3.49 -41.81 13.53
C ASN A 479 4.26 -41.13 14.68
N GLN A 480 5.55 -40.89 14.51
CA GLN A 480 6.38 -40.19 15.48
C GLN A 480 5.92 -38.73 15.65
N LEU A 481 5.68 -38.02 14.53
CA LEU A 481 5.16 -36.65 14.56
C LEU A 481 3.80 -36.55 15.26
N ILE A 482 2.91 -37.51 15.00
CA ILE A 482 1.61 -37.62 15.68
C ILE A 482 1.78 -37.85 17.19
N LYS A 483 2.73 -38.70 17.58
CA LYS A 483 2.96 -39.07 18.98
C LYS A 483 3.57 -37.92 19.78
N ASP A 484 4.47 -37.15 19.17
CA ASP A 484 5.18 -36.06 19.84
C ASP A 484 4.29 -34.85 20.13
N LYS A 485 3.16 -34.72 19.43
CA LYS A 485 2.29 -33.56 19.48
C LYS A 485 0.83 -33.98 19.34
N THR A 486 0.10 -34.06 20.45
CA THR A 486 -1.27 -34.60 20.55
C THR A 486 -2.26 -33.97 19.55
N SER A 487 -2.02 -32.71 19.19
CA SER A 487 -2.87 -31.92 18.31
C SER A 487 -2.71 -32.23 16.82
N PHE A 488 -1.64 -32.96 16.47
CA PHE A 488 -1.38 -33.35 15.09
C PHE A 488 -2.44 -34.27 14.52
N MET A 489 -3.13 -35.04 15.36
CA MET A 489 -4.21 -35.90 14.91
C MET A 489 -5.34 -35.12 14.23
N LEU A 490 -5.67 -33.92 14.72
CA LEU A 490 -6.73 -33.07 14.14
C LEU A 490 -6.36 -32.62 12.72
N VAL A 491 -5.12 -32.15 12.53
CA VAL A 491 -4.61 -31.72 11.23
C VAL A 491 -4.41 -32.91 10.30
N TYR A 492 -3.89 -34.03 10.81
CA TYR A 492 -3.65 -35.26 10.05
C TYR A 492 -4.94 -35.78 9.38
N GLU A 493 -6.04 -35.93 10.13
CA GLU A 493 -7.28 -36.45 9.55
C GLU A 493 -7.84 -35.51 8.48
N ARG A 494 -7.73 -34.19 8.69
CA ARG A 494 -8.10 -33.19 7.69
C ARG A 494 -7.26 -33.35 6.41
N GLU A 495 -5.94 -33.31 6.53
CA GLU A 495 -5.04 -33.37 5.37
C GLU A 495 -5.10 -34.72 4.64
N LYS A 496 -5.37 -35.82 5.36
CA LYS A 496 -5.63 -37.14 4.77
C LYS A 496 -6.89 -37.11 3.90
N GLY A 497 -7.95 -36.46 4.35
CA GLY A 497 -9.16 -36.21 3.55
C GLY A 497 -8.87 -35.39 2.29
N PHE A 498 -8.00 -34.38 2.40
CA PHE A 498 -7.57 -33.58 1.24
C PHE A 498 -6.85 -34.45 0.18
N VAL A 499 -5.91 -35.31 0.59
CA VAL A 499 -5.21 -36.20 -0.35
C VAL A 499 -6.19 -37.14 -1.06
N ALA A 500 -7.14 -37.72 -0.33
CA ALA A 500 -8.17 -38.59 -0.90
C ALA A 500 -9.04 -37.87 -1.94
N TYR A 501 -9.48 -36.64 -1.65
CA TYR A 501 -10.29 -35.83 -2.56
C TYR A 501 -9.60 -35.60 -3.92
N PHE A 502 -8.30 -35.30 -3.90
CA PHE A 502 -7.54 -35.07 -5.14
C PHE A 502 -7.17 -36.35 -5.88
N ASP A 503 -6.99 -37.47 -5.17
CA ASP A 503 -6.82 -38.77 -5.82
C ASP A 503 -8.09 -39.22 -6.54
N ASP A 504 -9.27 -38.97 -5.97
CA ASP A 504 -10.54 -39.23 -6.63
C ASP A 504 -10.71 -38.35 -7.88
N ALA A 505 -10.36 -37.05 -7.81
CA ALA A 505 -10.34 -36.18 -8.98
C ALA A 505 -9.37 -36.67 -10.09
N ARG A 506 -8.19 -37.19 -9.70
CA ARG A 506 -7.22 -37.79 -10.62
C ARG A 506 -7.79 -39.04 -11.29
N LYS A 507 -8.39 -39.96 -10.53
CA LYS A 507 -9.05 -41.17 -11.06
C LYS A 507 -10.19 -40.82 -12.00
N GLU A 508 -11.04 -39.85 -11.66
CA GLU A 508 -12.11 -39.35 -12.53
C GLU A 508 -11.55 -38.88 -13.89
N LYS A 509 -10.42 -38.18 -13.88
CA LYS A 509 -9.72 -37.75 -15.09
C LYS A 509 -9.14 -38.92 -15.87
N GLU A 510 -8.48 -39.88 -15.22
CA GLU A 510 -7.93 -41.07 -15.90
C GLU A 510 -9.03 -41.92 -16.55
N ILE A 511 -10.16 -42.10 -15.88
CA ILE A 511 -11.34 -42.77 -16.43
C ILE A 511 -11.86 -41.99 -17.64
N ARG A 512 -12.01 -40.68 -17.51
CA ARG A 512 -12.44 -39.80 -18.62
C ARG A 512 -11.47 -39.92 -19.81
N ASP A 513 -10.16 -39.83 -19.56
CA ASP A 513 -9.12 -39.91 -20.58
C ASP A 513 -9.05 -41.28 -21.26
N SER A 514 -9.31 -42.37 -20.50
CA SER A 514 -9.38 -43.73 -21.05
C SER A 514 -10.63 -43.98 -21.90
N TYR A 515 -11.79 -43.42 -21.52
CA TYR A 515 -13.01 -43.46 -22.33
C TYR A 515 -12.87 -42.66 -23.63
N ILE A 516 -12.09 -41.57 -23.60
CA ILE A 516 -11.82 -40.71 -24.75
C ILE A 516 -10.84 -41.37 -25.77
N SER A 517 -10.23 -42.51 -25.45
CA SER A 517 -9.30 -43.25 -26.32
C SER A 517 -9.97 -43.99 -27.52
N SER A 518 -11.29 -43.86 -27.71
CA SER A 518 -12.03 -44.44 -28.84
C SER A 518 -12.10 -43.48 -30.04
N THR A 519 -11.90 -43.99 -31.26
CA THR A 519 -11.41 -43.26 -32.46
C THR A 519 -12.23 -42.09 -33.00
N SER A 520 -13.50 -41.87 -32.59
CA SER A 520 -14.23 -40.64 -32.91
C SER A 520 -13.90 -39.50 -31.94
N ALA A 521 -13.56 -39.84 -30.70
CA ALA A 521 -13.24 -38.89 -29.64
C ALA A 521 -11.77 -38.44 -29.69
N ILE A 522 -10.87 -39.15 -30.39
CA ILE A 522 -9.52 -38.65 -30.67
C ILE A 522 -9.58 -37.42 -31.59
N LYS A 523 -10.52 -37.38 -32.55
CA LYS A 523 -10.76 -36.21 -33.39
C LYS A 523 -11.38 -35.07 -32.58
N GLU A 524 -12.36 -35.37 -31.72
CA GLU A 524 -12.96 -34.39 -30.80
C GLU A 524 -11.97 -33.91 -29.72
N LYS A 525 -11.09 -34.75 -29.16
CA LYS A 525 -10.07 -34.38 -28.16
C LYS A 525 -8.85 -33.69 -28.80
N LEU A 526 -8.44 -34.04 -30.01
CA LEU A 526 -7.44 -33.24 -30.75
C LEU A 526 -8.02 -31.86 -31.11
N GLN A 527 -9.30 -31.79 -31.48
CA GLN A 527 -9.99 -30.51 -31.72
C GLN A 527 -10.20 -29.73 -30.42
N LEU A 528 -10.60 -30.38 -29.32
CA LEU A 528 -10.82 -29.76 -28.01
C LEU A 528 -9.50 -29.36 -27.34
N ASP A 529 -8.45 -30.19 -27.38
CA ASP A 529 -7.10 -29.83 -26.91
C ASP A 529 -6.52 -28.71 -27.75
N ASN A 530 -6.70 -28.72 -29.08
CA ASN A 530 -6.30 -27.59 -29.92
C ASN A 530 -7.09 -26.35 -29.55
N ILE A 531 -8.38 -26.46 -29.24
CA ILE A 531 -9.21 -25.33 -28.79
C ILE A 531 -8.82 -24.87 -27.40
N ILE A 532 -8.51 -25.74 -26.45
CA ILE A 532 -8.07 -25.39 -25.09
C ILE A 532 -6.69 -24.74 -25.15
N LYS A 533 -5.73 -25.31 -25.88
CA LYS A 533 -4.40 -24.72 -26.09
C LYS A 533 -4.50 -23.38 -26.83
N THR A 534 -5.40 -23.29 -27.82
CA THR A 534 -5.67 -22.03 -28.51
C THR A 534 -6.35 -21.04 -27.57
N SER A 535 -7.31 -21.46 -26.76
CA SER A 535 -8.01 -20.63 -25.77
C SER A 535 -7.06 -20.09 -24.70
N GLN A 536 -6.14 -20.92 -24.21
CA GLN A 536 -5.05 -20.51 -23.31
C GLN A 536 -4.12 -19.51 -23.99
N LYS A 537 -3.78 -19.75 -25.26
CA LYS A 537 -2.96 -18.82 -26.06
C LYS A 537 -3.69 -17.51 -26.37
N LEU A 538 -5.01 -17.52 -26.52
CA LEU A 538 -5.82 -16.31 -26.71
C LEU A 538 -5.89 -15.51 -25.41
N SER A 539 -6.09 -16.16 -24.27
CA SER A 539 -6.11 -15.50 -22.95
C SER A 539 -4.79 -14.84 -22.56
N SER A 540 -3.65 -15.25 -23.15
CA SER A 540 -2.35 -14.63 -22.89
C SER A 540 -2.02 -13.45 -23.83
N ILE A 541 -2.82 -13.22 -24.88
CA ILE A 541 -2.60 -12.11 -25.81
C ILE A 541 -3.42 -10.90 -25.32
N LEU A 542 -2.71 -9.93 -24.76
CA LEU A 542 -3.31 -8.70 -24.22
C LEU A 542 -3.44 -7.58 -25.26
N GLU A 543 -2.82 -7.73 -26.44
CA GLU A 543 -2.87 -6.79 -27.54
C GLU A 543 -4.05 -7.12 -28.46
N ILE A 544 -5.02 -6.21 -28.57
CA ILE A 544 -6.31 -6.47 -29.22
C ILE A 544 -6.17 -6.81 -30.72
N ASP A 545 -5.37 -6.08 -31.47
CA ASP A 545 -5.23 -6.28 -32.93
C ASP A 545 -4.61 -7.65 -33.25
N LYS A 546 -3.61 -8.04 -32.45
CA LYS A 546 -2.96 -9.34 -32.52
C LYS A 546 -3.90 -10.47 -32.10
N LEU A 547 -4.66 -10.25 -31.03
CA LEU A 547 -5.65 -11.20 -30.53
C LEU A 547 -6.71 -11.50 -31.61
N LEU A 548 -7.30 -10.47 -32.20
CA LEU A 548 -8.35 -10.62 -33.21
C LEU A 548 -7.86 -11.37 -34.45
N SER A 549 -6.62 -11.09 -34.88
CA SER A 549 -5.99 -11.80 -36.00
C SER A 549 -5.80 -13.30 -35.70
N VAL A 550 -5.30 -13.62 -34.50
CA VAL A 550 -5.10 -15.02 -34.06
C VAL A 550 -6.43 -15.75 -33.90
N ILE A 551 -7.50 -15.07 -33.44
CA ILE A 551 -8.84 -15.66 -33.33
C ILE A 551 -9.32 -16.12 -34.71
N VAL A 552 -9.27 -15.26 -35.72
CA VAL A 552 -9.72 -15.61 -37.08
C VAL A 552 -8.86 -16.72 -37.67
N GLU A 553 -7.53 -16.62 -37.54
CA GLU A 553 -6.57 -17.60 -38.07
C GLU A 553 -6.85 -18.99 -37.53
N LYS A 554 -6.99 -19.09 -36.20
CA LYS A 554 -7.18 -20.37 -35.53
C LYS A 554 -8.56 -20.94 -35.77
N THR A 555 -9.56 -20.09 -35.94
CA THR A 555 -10.89 -20.57 -36.32
C THR A 555 -10.87 -21.18 -37.73
N LEU A 556 -10.15 -20.57 -38.67
CA LEU A 556 -9.96 -21.12 -40.02
C LEU A 556 -9.24 -22.47 -39.99
N GLU A 557 -8.17 -22.59 -39.19
CA GLU A 557 -7.44 -23.86 -39.01
C GLU A 557 -8.32 -24.98 -38.43
N VAL A 558 -9.16 -24.65 -37.44
CA VAL A 558 -10.00 -25.64 -36.74
C VAL A 558 -11.21 -26.06 -37.59
N THR A 559 -11.81 -25.12 -38.32
CA THR A 559 -13.05 -25.36 -39.11
C THR A 559 -12.77 -25.77 -40.56
N GLY A 560 -11.56 -25.54 -41.07
CA GLY A 560 -11.21 -25.76 -42.48
C GLY A 560 -11.88 -24.78 -43.44
N ALA A 561 -12.44 -23.68 -42.93
CA ALA A 561 -13.04 -22.63 -43.76
C ALA A 561 -11.99 -21.92 -44.62
N GLU A 562 -12.40 -21.43 -45.80
CA GLU A 562 -11.49 -20.75 -46.74
C GLU A 562 -11.30 -19.28 -46.36
N ARG A 563 -12.40 -18.62 -45.98
CA ARG A 563 -12.43 -17.19 -45.67
C ARG A 563 -13.10 -16.97 -44.33
N GLY A 564 -12.58 -16.00 -43.58
CA GLY A 564 -13.09 -15.66 -42.25
C GLY A 564 -13.06 -14.17 -41.98
N THR A 565 -14.06 -13.70 -41.25
CA THR A 565 -14.15 -12.33 -40.80
C THR A 565 -14.73 -12.26 -39.39
N LEU A 566 -14.16 -11.38 -38.58
CA LEU A 566 -14.65 -11.07 -37.25
C LEU A 566 -15.07 -9.60 -37.22
N LEU A 567 -16.30 -9.36 -36.76
CA LEU A 567 -16.90 -8.04 -36.64
C LEU A 567 -17.16 -7.73 -35.17
N LEU A 568 -16.69 -6.59 -34.68
CA LEU A 568 -16.99 -6.11 -33.33
C LEU A 568 -17.91 -4.89 -33.35
N TYR A 569 -18.74 -4.78 -32.30
CA TYR A 569 -19.50 -3.58 -32.03
C TYR A 569 -18.60 -2.43 -31.59
N ASP A 570 -18.81 -1.27 -32.21
CA ASP A 570 -18.33 0.01 -31.71
C ASP A 570 -19.33 0.56 -30.68
N GLU A 571 -18.85 0.86 -29.48
CA GLU A 571 -19.66 1.35 -28.35
C GLU A 571 -20.24 2.75 -28.59
N LYS A 572 -19.58 3.59 -29.41
CA LYS A 572 -19.99 4.96 -29.71
C LYS A 572 -21.00 5.03 -30.86
N THR A 573 -20.80 4.23 -31.91
CA THR A 573 -21.66 4.27 -33.11
C THR A 573 -22.76 3.21 -33.08
N LYS A 574 -22.68 2.22 -32.17
CA LYS A 574 -23.55 1.03 -32.09
C LYS A 574 -23.63 0.26 -33.41
N LYS A 575 -22.64 0.41 -34.28
CA LYS A 575 -22.51 -0.31 -35.54
C LYS A 575 -21.36 -1.31 -35.45
N LEU A 576 -21.43 -2.35 -36.28
CA LEU A 576 -20.31 -3.26 -36.50
C LEU A 576 -19.33 -2.55 -37.42
N ASP A 577 -18.23 -2.05 -36.86
CA ASP A 577 -17.29 -1.17 -37.57
C ASP A 577 -15.87 -1.76 -37.65
N TYR A 578 -15.48 -2.59 -36.66
CA TYR A 578 -14.14 -3.18 -36.62
C TYR A 578 -14.12 -4.54 -37.30
N GLN A 579 -13.37 -4.66 -38.41
CA GLN A 579 -13.31 -5.87 -39.24
C GLN A 579 -11.89 -6.42 -39.37
N VAL A 580 -11.68 -7.64 -38.91
CA VAL A 580 -10.51 -8.43 -39.30
C VAL A 580 -10.92 -9.33 -40.46
N LEU A 581 -10.14 -9.28 -41.54
CA LEU A 581 -10.32 -10.07 -42.76
C LEU A 581 -9.13 -11.02 -42.91
N GLN A 582 -9.39 -12.30 -43.14
CA GLN A 582 -8.33 -13.27 -43.40
C GLN A 582 -8.66 -14.13 -44.62
N ASN A 583 -7.64 -14.32 -45.47
CA ASN A 583 -7.74 -14.92 -46.81
C ASN A 583 -8.71 -14.18 -47.76
N ILE A 584 -8.84 -12.86 -47.59
CA ILE A 584 -9.67 -11.98 -48.41
C ILE A 584 -8.78 -10.84 -48.90
N GLU A 585 -8.61 -10.70 -50.22
CA GLU A 585 -7.85 -9.60 -50.83
C GLU A 585 -8.79 -8.40 -51.09
N PRO A 586 -8.69 -7.28 -50.34
CA PRO A 586 -9.66 -6.17 -50.42
C PRO A 586 -9.74 -5.51 -51.80
N ASP A 587 -8.63 -5.50 -52.55
CA ASP A 587 -8.51 -4.85 -53.86
C ASP A 587 -8.96 -5.75 -55.04
N LYS A 588 -9.20 -7.06 -54.83
CA LYS A 588 -9.54 -8.02 -55.90
C LYS A 588 -10.93 -8.65 -55.77
N GLU A 589 -11.49 -8.74 -54.56
CA GLU A 589 -12.83 -9.32 -54.34
C GLU A 589 -13.74 -8.37 -53.53
N LYS A 590 -14.98 -8.14 -54.00
CA LYS A 590 -16.01 -7.50 -53.18
C LYS A 590 -16.53 -8.49 -52.13
N PHE A 591 -16.00 -8.41 -50.91
CA PHE A 591 -16.47 -9.20 -49.78
C PHE A 591 -17.67 -8.53 -49.12
N GLU A 592 -18.88 -9.00 -49.46
CA GLU A 592 -20.13 -8.53 -48.85
C GLU A 592 -20.80 -9.65 -48.04
N ILE A 593 -20.95 -9.42 -46.74
CA ILE A 593 -21.67 -10.33 -45.83
C ILE A 593 -23.17 -10.05 -45.92
N SER A 594 -23.99 -11.10 -45.95
CA SER A 594 -25.43 -10.96 -45.94
C SER A 594 -25.93 -10.32 -44.64
N LYS A 595 -26.54 -9.12 -44.75
CA LYS A 595 -27.19 -8.44 -43.61
C LYS A 595 -28.24 -9.31 -42.92
N THR A 596 -28.97 -10.13 -43.68
CA THR A 596 -29.98 -11.05 -43.14
C THR A 596 -29.37 -12.11 -42.21
N ILE A 597 -28.15 -12.57 -42.48
CA ILE A 597 -27.43 -13.54 -41.62
C ILE A 597 -26.96 -12.84 -40.35
N ILE A 598 -26.36 -11.66 -40.49
CA ILE A 598 -25.89 -10.83 -39.37
C ILE A 598 -27.05 -10.51 -38.42
N ASP A 599 -28.14 -9.94 -38.94
CA ASP A 599 -29.28 -9.51 -38.13
C ASP A 599 -29.92 -10.69 -37.40
N LYS A 600 -30.03 -11.85 -38.06
CA LYS A 600 -30.64 -13.04 -37.46
C LYS A 600 -29.78 -13.63 -36.34
N VAL A 601 -28.46 -13.71 -36.51
CA VAL A 601 -27.54 -14.23 -35.48
C VAL A 601 -27.48 -13.29 -34.27
N ILE A 602 -27.51 -11.97 -34.50
CA ILE A 602 -27.54 -10.97 -33.42
C ILE A 602 -28.88 -11.01 -32.67
N GLN A 603 -30.00 -11.01 -33.38
CA GLN A 603 -31.34 -11.01 -32.75
C GLN A 603 -31.60 -12.29 -31.97
N THR A 604 -31.25 -13.45 -32.54
CA THR A 604 -31.49 -14.74 -31.90
C THR A 604 -30.44 -15.11 -30.86
N ARG A 605 -29.27 -14.44 -30.89
CA ARG A 605 -28.07 -14.76 -30.09
C ARG A 605 -27.63 -16.22 -30.24
N ARG A 606 -28.00 -16.86 -31.35
CA ARG A 606 -27.65 -18.25 -31.68
C ARG A 606 -26.90 -18.25 -33.00
N GLY A 607 -25.84 -19.05 -33.04
CA GLY A 607 -25.11 -19.28 -34.27
C GLY A 607 -25.97 -20.01 -35.31
N MET A 608 -25.52 -19.98 -36.57
CA MET A 608 -26.25 -20.55 -37.70
C MET A 608 -25.28 -21.23 -38.67
N VAL A 609 -25.67 -22.41 -39.15
CA VAL A 609 -24.98 -23.16 -40.20
C VAL A 609 -25.86 -23.24 -41.44
N LEU A 610 -25.27 -23.01 -42.61
CA LEU A 610 -25.91 -23.23 -43.91
C LEU A 610 -25.04 -24.21 -44.70
N THR A 611 -25.52 -25.45 -44.86
CA THR A 611 -24.77 -26.57 -45.42
C THR A 611 -24.91 -26.72 -46.94
N ASP A 612 -26.04 -26.29 -47.51
CA ASP A 612 -26.30 -26.25 -48.96
C ASP A 612 -27.20 -25.06 -49.29
N ILE A 613 -26.59 -23.98 -49.80
CA ILE A 613 -27.28 -22.72 -50.10
C ILE A 613 -28.37 -22.89 -51.16
N ASN A 614 -28.30 -23.92 -52.02
CA ASN A 614 -29.31 -24.17 -53.07
C ASN A 614 -30.61 -24.77 -52.53
N LYS A 615 -30.60 -25.36 -51.33
CA LYS A 615 -31.79 -25.98 -50.70
C LYS A 615 -32.64 -25.00 -49.90
N TYR A 616 -32.09 -23.86 -49.49
CA TYR A 616 -32.81 -22.89 -48.67
C TYR A 616 -33.58 -21.89 -49.55
N GLN A 617 -34.92 -21.96 -49.53
CA GLN A 617 -35.83 -20.92 -50.05
C GLN A 617 -35.84 -19.66 -49.15
N PHE A 618 -34.68 -19.22 -48.66
CA PHE A 618 -34.55 -17.86 -48.17
C PHE A 618 -34.41 -16.94 -49.37
N ASN A 619 -34.98 -15.73 -49.31
CA ASN A 619 -34.62 -14.63 -50.22
C ASN A 619 -33.10 -14.40 -50.05
N THR A 620 -32.29 -15.16 -50.78
CA THR A 620 -30.85 -15.09 -50.74
C THR A 620 -30.46 -13.73 -51.26
N SER A 621 -30.00 -12.88 -50.35
CA SER A 621 -29.39 -11.60 -50.63
C SER A 621 -28.40 -11.75 -51.79
N GLY A 622 -28.45 -10.82 -52.74
CA GLY A 622 -27.68 -10.90 -53.99
C GLY A 622 -26.17 -11.11 -53.79
N SER A 623 -25.62 -10.78 -52.61
CA SER A 623 -24.21 -10.97 -52.26
C SER A 623 -23.77 -12.44 -52.12
N ILE A 624 -24.65 -13.34 -51.64
CA ILE A 624 -24.31 -14.77 -51.46
C ILE A 624 -24.24 -15.48 -52.82
N VAL A 625 -25.22 -15.19 -53.69
CA VAL A 625 -25.31 -15.77 -55.04
C VAL A 625 -24.22 -15.20 -55.96
N ALA A 626 -23.91 -13.90 -55.85
CA ALA A 626 -22.86 -13.26 -56.63
C ALA A 626 -21.44 -13.77 -56.29
N GLN A 627 -21.21 -14.27 -55.06
CA GLN A 627 -19.91 -14.76 -54.61
C GLN A 627 -19.72 -16.29 -54.72
N ASN A 628 -20.71 -17.03 -55.23
CA ASN A 628 -20.70 -18.49 -55.38
C ASN A 628 -20.32 -19.24 -54.08
N ILE A 629 -20.84 -18.77 -52.94
CA ILE A 629 -20.61 -19.40 -51.63
C ILE A 629 -21.40 -20.71 -51.57
N LYS A 630 -20.78 -21.76 -51.02
CA LYS A 630 -21.37 -23.11 -50.95
C LYS A 630 -21.79 -23.52 -49.54
N SER A 631 -21.05 -23.11 -48.53
CA SER A 631 -21.38 -23.33 -47.12
C SER A 631 -20.96 -22.15 -46.23
N ILE A 632 -21.73 -21.87 -45.18
CA ILE A 632 -21.52 -20.76 -44.23
C ILE A 632 -21.67 -21.27 -42.81
N ILE A 633 -20.83 -20.78 -41.90
CA ILE A 633 -21.03 -20.90 -40.45
C ILE A 633 -20.81 -19.52 -39.81
N CYS A 634 -21.74 -19.12 -38.94
CA CYS A 634 -21.70 -17.83 -38.27
C CYS A 634 -22.02 -18.03 -36.78
N ALA A 635 -21.18 -17.50 -35.90
CA ALA A 635 -21.34 -17.61 -34.45
C ALA A 635 -21.23 -16.24 -33.77
N PRO A 636 -22.07 -15.92 -32.78
CA PRO A 636 -21.98 -14.67 -32.05
C PRO A 636 -20.81 -14.72 -31.04
N LEU A 637 -20.19 -13.57 -30.80
CA LEU A 637 -19.27 -13.34 -29.68
C LEU A 637 -20.09 -12.76 -28.54
N THR A 638 -20.31 -13.55 -27.48
CA THR A 638 -21.18 -13.17 -26.37
C THR A 638 -20.46 -13.18 -25.03
N VAL A 639 -20.61 -12.10 -24.26
CA VAL A 639 -20.18 -12.04 -22.85
C VAL A 639 -21.37 -11.64 -21.97
N GLN A 640 -21.61 -12.38 -20.88
CA GLN A 640 -22.70 -12.11 -19.93
C GLN A 640 -24.07 -11.86 -20.60
N SER A 641 -24.38 -12.62 -21.67
CA SER A 641 -25.59 -12.49 -22.50
C SER A 641 -25.67 -11.24 -23.40
N HIS A 642 -24.59 -10.45 -23.52
CA HIS A 642 -24.45 -9.33 -24.45
C HIS A 642 -23.63 -9.76 -25.67
N VAL A 643 -24.10 -9.42 -26.88
CA VAL A 643 -23.35 -9.70 -28.13
C VAL A 643 -22.37 -8.56 -28.36
N ILE A 644 -21.07 -8.85 -28.26
CA ILE A 644 -20.00 -7.86 -28.49
C ILE A 644 -19.48 -7.88 -29.93
N GLY A 645 -19.88 -8.89 -30.70
CA GLY A 645 -19.51 -9.05 -32.11
C GLY A 645 -20.05 -10.35 -32.72
N LEU A 646 -19.62 -10.66 -33.93
CA LEU A 646 -19.87 -11.95 -34.57
C LEU A 646 -18.65 -12.43 -35.37
N LEU A 647 -18.52 -13.75 -35.48
CA LEU A 647 -17.54 -14.44 -36.29
C LEU A 647 -18.26 -15.11 -37.45
N TYR A 648 -17.84 -14.80 -38.67
CA TYR A 648 -18.43 -15.32 -39.90
C TYR A 648 -17.36 -16.02 -40.72
N LEU A 649 -17.64 -17.26 -41.14
CA LEU A 649 -16.77 -18.08 -41.95
C LEU A 649 -17.53 -18.67 -43.14
N ASP A 650 -16.87 -18.79 -44.29
CA ASP A 650 -17.45 -19.42 -45.47
C ASP A 650 -16.45 -20.24 -46.32
N SER A 651 -17.01 -21.05 -47.23
CA SER A 651 -16.27 -21.82 -48.24
C SER A 651 -16.96 -21.74 -49.60
N LYS A 652 -16.16 -21.58 -50.66
CA LYS A 652 -16.62 -21.63 -52.06
C LYS A 652 -16.40 -23.02 -52.69
N LEU A 653 -15.55 -23.88 -52.11
CA LEU A 653 -15.16 -25.15 -52.72
C LEU A 653 -16.14 -26.29 -52.41
N LEU A 654 -16.58 -26.41 -51.15
CA LEU A 654 -17.29 -27.59 -50.64
C LEU A 654 -18.72 -27.29 -50.18
N ASN A 655 -19.66 -28.14 -50.56
CA ASN A 655 -20.99 -28.21 -49.92
C ASN A 655 -20.88 -29.10 -48.67
N ASN A 656 -21.70 -28.84 -47.65
CA ASN A 656 -21.74 -29.58 -46.39
C ASN A 656 -20.41 -29.62 -45.62
N LEU A 657 -19.56 -28.60 -45.75
CA LEU A 657 -18.30 -28.51 -44.99
C LEU A 657 -18.55 -28.38 -43.48
N PHE A 658 -19.55 -27.60 -43.10
CA PHE A 658 -19.88 -27.31 -41.71
C PHE A 658 -21.07 -28.16 -41.24
N THR A 659 -21.06 -28.57 -39.98
CA THR A 659 -22.14 -29.30 -39.32
C THR A 659 -22.62 -28.57 -38.06
N GLU A 660 -23.78 -28.95 -37.53
CA GLU A 660 -24.27 -28.42 -36.24
C GLU A 660 -23.30 -28.70 -35.08
N LYS A 661 -22.54 -29.80 -35.14
CA LYS A 661 -21.49 -30.10 -34.15
C LYS A 661 -20.32 -29.12 -34.24
N ASP A 662 -19.95 -28.70 -35.45
CA ASP A 662 -18.92 -27.68 -35.64
C ASP A 662 -19.39 -26.32 -35.08
N LEU A 663 -20.71 -26.06 -35.11
CA LEU A 663 -21.28 -24.86 -34.48
C LEU A 663 -21.27 -24.90 -32.96
N GLU A 664 -21.60 -26.05 -32.35
CA GLU A 664 -21.47 -26.23 -30.90
C GLU A 664 -20.03 -25.98 -30.45
N LEU A 665 -19.07 -26.53 -31.18
CA LEU A 665 -17.64 -26.33 -30.93
C LEU A 665 -17.21 -24.88 -31.12
N LEU A 666 -17.67 -24.25 -32.20
CA LEU A 666 -17.39 -22.86 -32.51
C LEU A 666 -17.97 -21.90 -31.46
N ASN A 667 -19.15 -22.19 -30.91
CA ASN A 667 -19.76 -21.37 -29.85
C ASN A 667 -18.93 -21.37 -28.56
N VAL A 668 -18.28 -22.50 -28.22
CA VAL A 668 -17.35 -22.56 -27.08
C VAL A 668 -16.15 -21.66 -27.37
N PHE A 669 -15.60 -21.75 -28.57
CA PHE A 669 -14.48 -20.92 -29.00
C PHE A 669 -14.83 -19.43 -29.03
N THR A 670 -15.97 -19.03 -29.60
CA THR A 670 -16.39 -17.64 -29.66
C THR A 670 -16.76 -17.08 -28.30
N SER A 671 -17.28 -17.89 -27.37
CA SER A 671 -17.52 -17.46 -25.99
C SER A 671 -16.21 -17.12 -25.29
N GLN A 672 -15.19 -17.97 -25.42
CA GLN A 672 -13.87 -17.72 -24.84
C GLN A 672 -13.16 -16.55 -25.52
N ALA A 673 -13.20 -16.49 -26.85
CA ALA A 673 -12.67 -15.38 -27.63
C ALA A 673 -13.32 -14.05 -27.22
N ALA A 674 -14.63 -14.04 -26.95
CA ALA A 674 -15.34 -12.87 -26.50
C ALA A 674 -14.83 -12.37 -25.13
N ILE A 675 -14.59 -13.29 -24.18
CA ILE A 675 -13.99 -12.98 -22.88
C ILE A 675 -12.57 -12.44 -23.05
N SER A 676 -11.74 -13.08 -23.88
CA SER A 676 -10.36 -12.61 -24.13
C SER A 676 -10.34 -11.22 -24.79
N ILE A 677 -11.26 -10.94 -25.72
CA ILE A 677 -11.38 -9.62 -26.36
C ILE A 677 -11.79 -8.56 -25.35
N GLU A 678 -12.74 -8.86 -24.46
CA GLU A 678 -13.15 -7.93 -23.41
C GLU A 678 -12.00 -7.69 -22.41
N ASN A 679 -11.28 -8.73 -22.01
CA ASN A 679 -10.09 -8.61 -21.17
C ASN A 679 -8.98 -7.79 -21.83
N ALA A 680 -8.72 -7.99 -23.12
CA ALA A 680 -7.74 -7.18 -23.86
C ALA A 680 -8.17 -5.72 -23.97
N LYS A 681 -9.47 -5.43 -24.18
CA LYS A 681 -10.03 -4.07 -24.13
C LYS A 681 -9.84 -3.44 -22.75
N LEU A 682 -10.20 -4.16 -21.68
CA LEU A 682 -10.05 -3.70 -20.30
C LEU A 682 -8.58 -3.47 -19.93
N HIS A 683 -7.69 -4.37 -20.34
CA HIS A 683 -6.25 -4.24 -20.12
C HIS A 683 -5.66 -3.05 -20.87
N SER A 684 -6.05 -2.84 -22.14
CA SER A 684 -5.63 -1.67 -22.91
C SER A 684 -6.09 -0.37 -22.23
N LYS A 685 -7.34 -0.33 -21.74
CA LYS A 685 -7.87 0.81 -20.98
C LYS A 685 -7.12 1.03 -19.67
N MET A 686 -6.81 -0.05 -18.95
CA MET A 686 -6.03 0.00 -17.70
C MET A 686 -4.60 0.49 -17.96
N LEU A 687 -3.94 0.04 -19.02
CA LEU A 687 -2.62 0.54 -19.42
C LEU A 687 -2.66 2.02 -19.80
N GLU A 688 -3.69 2.44 -20.53
CA GLU A 688 -3.90 3.84 -20.88
C GLU A 688 -4.11 4.70 -19.62
N GLN A 689 -4.93 4.23 -18.68
CA GLN A 689 -5.14 4.88 -17.38
C GLN A 689 -3.87 4.90 -16.52
N ALA A 690 -3.13 3.80 -16.43
CA ALA A 690 -1.89 3.72 -15.67
C ALA A 690 -0.78 4.59 -16.28
N LYS A 691 -0.72 4.67 -17.62
CA LYS A 691 0.18 5.58 -18.32
C LYS A 691 -0.20 7.03 -18.04
N LEU A 692 -1.48 7.38 -18.12
CA LEU A 692 -1.98 8.70 -17.80
C LEU A 692 -1.68 9.06 -16.34
N GLN A 693 -1.91 8.14 -15.41
CA GLN A 693 -1.61 8.32 -13.99
C GLN A 693 -0.12 8.58 -13.78
N LYS A 694 0.75 7.78 -14.42
CA LYS A 694 2.19 7.95 -14.35
C LYS A 694 2.64 9.29 -14.95
N GLU A 695 2.04 9.72 -16.05
CA GLU A 695 2.30 11.03 -16.64
C GLU A 695 1.88 12.17 -15.71
N ILE A 696 0.76 12.00 -14.99
CA ILE A 696 0.30 12.96 -13.98
C ILE A 696 1.22 12.97 -12.75
N GLU A 697 1.64 11.81 -12.25
CA GLU A 697 2.61 11.70 -11.14
C GLU A 697 3.94 12.35 -11.50
N VAL A 698 4.44 12.11 -12.71
CA VAL A 698 5.65 12.78 -13.22
C VAL A 698 5.44 14.29 -13.31
N ALA A 699 4.28 14.75 -13.77
CA ALA A 699 3.98 16.18 -13.81
C ALA A 699 3.92 16.79 -12.39
N LYS A 700 3.37 16.07 -11.42
CA LYS A 700 3.35 16.46 -10.01
C LYS A 700 4.76 16.56 -9.43
N ASP A 701 5.59 15.56 -9.70
CA ASP A 701 6.98 15.51 -9.24
C ASP A 701 7.81 16.65 -9.84
N ILE A 702 7.65 16.92 -11.15
CA ILE A 702 8.26 18.08 -11.82
C ILE A 702 7.78 19.37 -11.14
N GLN A 703 6.48 19.54 -10.91
CA GLN A 703 5.93 20.74 -10.28
C GLN A 703 6.52 20.97 -8.89
N LEU A 704 6.57 19.95 -8.04
CA LEU A 704 7.11 20.04 -6.68
C LEU A 704 8.63 20.26 -6.68
N SER A 705 9.34 19.66 -7.64
CA SER A 705 10.80 19.83 -7.79
C SER A 705 11.20 21.22 -8.29
N LEU A 706 10.28 21.93 -8.97
CA LEU A 706 10.47 23.31 -9.42
C LEU A 706 10.29 24.32 -8.28
N LEU A 707 9.66 23.95 -7.17
CA LEU A 707 9.56 24.84 -6.02
C LEU A 707 10.97 25.12 -5.45
N PRO A 708 11.24 26.37 -5.01
CA PRO A 708 12.56 26.72 -4.55
C PRO A 708 12.90 25.96 -3.26
N THR A 709 14.12 25.43 -3.19
CA THR A 709 14.71 25.06 -1.91
C THR A 709 15.10 26.34 -1.19
N VAL A 710 14.42 26.63 -0.08
CA VAL A 710 14.70 27.82 0.71
C VAL A 710 16.07 27.69 1.35
N LYS A 711 16.95 28.67 1.12
CA LYS A 711 18.25 28.79 1.77
C LYS A 711 18.13 29.76 2.94
N GLU A 712 18.82 29.48 4.05
CA GLU A 712 19.03 30.45 5.11
C GLU A 712 19.77 31.66 4.54
N LEU A 713 19.21 32.85 4.71
CA LEU A 713 19.87 34.12 4.43
C LEU A 713 20.42 34.67 5.75
N ASP A 714 21.55 35.37 5.69
CA ASP A 714 22.17 35.99 6.88
C ASP A 714 21.19 36.93 7.63
N ASP A 715 20.25 37.53 6.89
CA ASP A 715 19.30 38.52 7.40
C ASP A 715 17.85 38.01 7.54
N TYR A 716 17.50 36.83 6.99
CA TYR A 716 16.11 36.33 6.97
C TYR A 716 16.02 34.80 7.07
N GLU A 717 15.14 34.32 7.95
CA GLU A 717 14.68 32.93 8.00
C GLU A 717 13.38 32.80 7.20
N ILE A 718 13.37 31.94 6.18
CA ILE A 718 12.21 31.69 5.32
C ILE A 718 11.85 30.21 5.46
N SER A 719 10.57 29.90 5.66
CA SER A 719 10.04 28.54 5.73
C SER A 719 8.82 28.42 4.84
N THR A 720 8.72 27.32 4.09
CA THR A 720 7.59 27.07 3.18
C THR A 720 7.11 25.63 3.28
N TYR A 721 5.81 25.44 3.05
CA TYR A 721 5.18 24.14 2.99
C TYR A 721 4.03 24.19 1.98
N MET A 722 3.95 23.20 1.10
CA MET A 722 2.86 23.06 0.13
C MET A 722 2.45 21.60 0.03
N LYS A 723 1.15 21.34 0.12
CA LYS A 723 0.55 20.01 -0.05
C LYS A 723 -0.65 20.14 -0.96
N ALA A 724 -0.54 19.63 -2.18
CA ALA A 724 -1.65 19.60 -3.12
C ALA A 724 -2.80 18.72 -2.59
N ALA A 725 -4.04 19.21 -2.71
CA ALA A 725 -5.25 18.47 -2.35
C ALA A 725 -5.64 17.41 -3.43
N GLU A 726 -5.28 17.65 -4.69
CA GLU A 726 -5.47 16.75 -5.83
C GLU A 726 -4.13 16.27 -6.44
N GLU A 727 -4.17 15.63 -7.62
CA GLU A 727 -3.00 15.09 -8.32
C GLU A 727 -1.96 16.16 -8.68
N VAL A 728 -2.37 17.36 -9.17
CA VAL A 728 -1.49 18.51 -9.49
C VAL A 728 -2.17 19.82 -9.03
N GLY A 729 -1.44 20.68 -8.29
CA GLY A 729 -1.99 21.89 -7.66
C GLY A 729 -1.86 23.16 -8.51
N GLY A 730 -2.66 24.20 -8.22
CA GLY A 730 -2.51 25.54 -8.79
C GLY A 730 -1.61 26.48 -7.98
N ASP A 731 -1.41 26.14 -6.70
CA ASP A 731 -0.59 26.91 -5.76
C ASP A 731 0.86 27.04 -6.24
N TYR A 732 1.39 28.25 -6.10
CA TYR A 732 2.72 28.63 -6.54
C TYR A 732 3.37 29.53 -5.51
N TYR A 733 4.64 29.26 -5.23
CA TYR A 733 5.51 30.24 -4.58
C TYR A 733 6.92 30.12 -5.12
N ASP A 734 7.64 31.24 -5.14
CA ASP A 734 9.06 31.26 -5.52
C ASP A 734 9.83 32.43 -4.90
N PHE A 735 11.16 32.29 -4.82
CA PHE A 735 12.04 33.30 -4.27
C PHE A 735 13.34 33.47 -5.07
N HIS A 736 13.69 34.72 -5.37
CA HIS A 736 15.00 35.12 -5.87
C HIS A 736 15.84 35.74 -4.76
N LEU A 737 16.70 34.92 -4.14
CA LEU A 737 17.44 35.26 -2.91
C LEU A 737 18.94 35.55 -3.13
N CYS A 738 19.40 35.74 -4.37
CA CYS A 738 20.84 35.85 -4.66
C CYS A 738 21.50 37.17 -4.23
N GLN A 739 20.76 38.29 -4.30
CA GLN A 739 21.28 39.61 -3.95
C GLN A 739 20.16 40.55 -3.55
N SER A 740 20.34 41.30 -2.47
CA SER A 740 19.43 42.38 -2.08
C SER A 740 19.16 43.37 -3.25
N PRO A 741 17.91 43.80 -3.49
CA PRO A 741 16.70 43.36 -2.80
C PRO A 741 16.24 41.95 -3.26
N TYR A 742 15.87 41.11 -2.30
CA TYR A 742 15.30 39.78 -2.50
C TYR A 742 13.87 39.90 -3.00
N LEU A 743 13.46 39.01 -3.91
CA LEU A 743 12.11 38.99 -4.46
C LEU A 743 11.42 37.68 -4.13
N GLY A 744 10.13 37.73 -3.83
CA GLY A 744 9.28 36.57 -3.65
C GLY A 744 7.97 36.73 -4.41
N VAL A 745 7.34 35.61 -4.74
CA VAL A 745 6.01 35.56 -5.33
C VAL A 745 5.21 34.43 -4.69
N PHE A 746 3.91 34.68 -4.50
CA PHE A 746 2.94 33.66 -4.09
C PHE A 746 1.71 33.83 -4.95
N GLY A 747 1.12 32.74 -5.42
CA GLY A 747 -0.11 32.82 -6.19
C GLY A 747 -0.85 31.50 -6.27
N ASP A 748 -2.08 31.59 -6.75
CA ASP A 748 -2.98 30.48 -6.99
C ASP A 748 -3.56 30.61 -8.39
N VAL A 749 -3.62 29.49 -9.09
CA VAL A 749 -4.20 29.39 -10.43
C VAL A 749 -5.57 28.79 -10.31
N SER A 750 -6.58 29.47 -10.86
CA SER A 750 -7.95 28.98 -10.88
C SER A 750 -8.06 27.59 -11.52
N GLY A 751 -8.69 26.65 -10.81
CA GLY A 751 -8.88 25.28 -11.27
C GLY A 751 -7.87 24.30 -10.67
N HIS A 752 -7.87 23.07 -11.18
CA HIS A 752 -7.08 21.98 -10.62
C HIS A 752 -6.57 21.04 -11.73
N GLY A 753 -5.51 20.27 -11.44
CA GLY A 753 -4.89 19.33 -12.37
C GLY A 753 -3.84 19.93 -13.30
N LEU A 754 -3.52 19.21 -14.39
CA LEU A 754 -2.40 19.55 -15.30
C LEU A 754 -2.47 20.97 -15.89
N LYS A 755 -3.68 21.50 -16.10
CA LYS A 755 -3.89 22.83 -16.70
C LYS A 755 -3.42 23.95 -15.77
N SER A 756 -3.76 23.87 -14.49
CA SER A 756 -3.33 24.87 -13.50
C SER A 756 -1.84 24.76 -13.23
N GLY A 757 -1.31 23.53 -13.16
CA GLY A 757 0.13 23.28 -13.04
C GLY A 757 0.95 23.85 -14.21
N LEU A 758 0.44 23.79 -15.45
CA LEU A 758 1.10 24.42 -16.61
C LEU A 758 1.19 25.95 -16.47
N ILE A 759 0.10 26.59 -16.05
CA ILE A 759 0.07 28.04 -15.84
C ILE A 759 1.01 28.44 -14.69
N MET A 760 1.04 27.63 -13.62
CA MET A 760 1.97 27.81 -12.51
C MET A 760 3.44 27.77 -12.98
N MET A 761 3.82 26.83 -13.86
CA MET A 761 5.17 26.81 -14.45
C MET A 761 5.45 28.03 -15.34
N MET A 762 4.45 28.54 -16.07
CA MET A 762 4.61 29.79 -16.83
C MET A 762 4.85 30.98 -15.91
N ALA A 763 4.19 31.00 -14.74
CA ALA A 763 4.39 32.02 -13.73
C ALA A 763 5.78 31.93 -13.10
N GLU A 764 6.27 30.72 -12.86
CA GLU A 764 7.65 30.45 -12.44
C GLU A 764 8.67 31.08 -13.38
N VAL A 765 8.59 30.75 -14.68
CA VAL A 765 9.53 31.28 -15.67
C VAL A 765 9.41 32.80 -15.80
N ALA A 766 8.18 33.33 -15.83
CA ALA A 766 7.95 34.77 -15.94
C ALA A 766 8.54 35.54 -14.75
N PHE A 767 8.29 35.04 -13.53
CA PHE A 767 8.84 35.63 -12.31
C PHE A 767 10.36 35.54 -12.28
N ASN A 768 10.95 34.35 -12.48
CA ASN A 768 12.40 34.17 -12.42
C ASN A 768 13.14 34.97 -13.48
N THR A 769 12.56 35.13 -14.68
CA THR A 769 13.14 35.97 -15.74
C THR A 769 13.20 37.43 -15.33
N VAL A 770 12.10 37.95 -14.78
CA VAL A 770 12.02 39.34 -14.31
C VAL A 770 12.91 39.57 -13.09
N ALA A 771 12.93 38.63 -12.16
CA ALA A 771 13.70 38.72 -10.91
C ALA A 771 15.23 38.66 -11.13
N ARG A 772 15.69 37.90 -12.14
CA ARG A 772 17.11 37.81 -12.51
C ARG A 772 17.61 38.99 -13.35
N HIS A 773 16.70 39.76 -13.97
CA HIS A 773 17.10 40.85 -14.85
C HIS A 773 17.66 42.04 -14.02
N PRO A 774 18.91 42.48 -14.25
CA PRO A 774 19.60 43.44 -13.38
C PRO A 774 18.86 44.77 -13.19
N THR A 775 18.22 45.28 -14.24
CA THR A 775 17.47 46.54 -14.22
C THR A 775 16.03 46.38 -13.75
N LEU A 776 15.29 45.39 -14.28
CA LEU A 776 13.87 45.20 -13.98
C LEU A 776 13.65 44.86 -12.51
N ARG A 777 14.50 44.04 -11.89
CA ARG A 777 14.35 43.67 -10.47
C ARG A 777 14.33 44.86 -9.50
N LEU A 778 14.87 46.00 -9.91
CA LEU A 778 14.91 47.24 -9.14
C LEU A 778 13.72 48.18 -9.44
N ALA A 779 12.93 47.90 -10.48
CA ALA A 779 11.75 48.69 -10.84
C ALA A 779 10.67 48.62 -9.74
N PRO A 780 9.74 49.57 -9.66
CA PRO A 780 8.61 49.51 -8.75
C PRO A 780 7.82 48.19 -8.89
N LEU A 781 7.39 47.60 -7.76
CA LEU A 781 6.60 46.36 -7.78
C LEU A 781 5.36 46.40 -8.71
N PRO A 782 4.62 47.52 -8.86
CA PRO A 782 3.53 47.61 -9.83
C PRO A 782 3.97 47.37 -11.28
N GLU A 783 5.16 47.87 -11.66
CA GLU A 783 5.70 47.66 -13.00
C GLU A 783 6.11 46.20 -13.20
N LEU A 784 6.75 45.58 -12.21
CA LEU A 784 7.10 44.16 -12.26
C LEU A 784 5.88 43.26 -12.34
N TYR A 785 4.86 43.57 -11.55
CA TYR A 785 3.57 42.88 -11.57
C TYR A 785 2.93 42.97 -12.96
N GLN A 786 2.91 44.17 -13.55
CA GLN A 786 2.36 44.37 -14.89
C GLN A 786 3.12 43.59 -15.96
N GLN A 787 4.46 43.50 -15.88
CA GLN A 787 5.27 42.73 -16.83
C GLN A 787 5.02 41.22 -16.72
N ILE A 788 4.95 40.68 -15.49
CA ILE A 788 4.63 39.27 -15.26
C ILE A 788 3.20 38.99 -15.75
N ASN A 789 2.24 39.85 -15.40
CA ASN A 789 0.85 39.71 -15.82
C ASN A 789 0.69 39.78 -17.34
N LEU A 790 1.37 40.70 -18.03
CA LEU A 790 1.33 40.77 -19.49
C LEU A 790 1.87 39.50 -20.13
N THR A 791 3.01 38.99 -19.63
CA THR A 791 3.62 37.74 -20.10
C THR A 791 2.67 36.55 -19.92
N LEU A 792 2.04 36.44 -18.75
CA LEU A 792 1.05 35.40 -18.46
C LEU A 792 -0.20 35.55 -19.34
N TYR A 793 -0.72 36.76 -19.51
CA TYR A 793 -1.88 37.05 -20.34
C TYR A 793 -1.64 36.66 -21.81
N GLU A 794 -0.52 37.06 -22.40
CA GLU A 794 -0.17 36.69 -23.77
C GLU A 794 -0.05 35.17 -23.93
N ASN A 795 0.55 34.48 -22.96
CA ASN A 795 0.70 33.03 -23.01
C ASN A 795 -0.63 32.28 -22.84
N ILE A 796 -1.47 32.70 -21.90
CA ILE A 796 -2.74 32.03 -21.58
C ILE A 796 -3.81 32.40 -22.62
N GLN A 797 -4.07 33.69 -22.79
CA GLN A 797 -5.21 34.19 -23.56
C GLN A 797 -4.92 34.29 -25.06
N GLU A 798 -3.71 34.69 -25.48
CA GLU A 798 -3.41 34.87 -26.91
C GLU A 798 -2.82 33.60 -27.57
N ARG A 799 -2.15 32.73 -26.80
CA ARG A 799 -1.53 31.50 -27.33
C ARG A 799 -2.35 30.26 -26.98
N LEU A 800 -2.51 29.93 -25.70
CA LEU A 800 -3.16 28.69 -25.29
C LEU A 800 -4.66 28.67 -25.65
N ALA A 801 -5.41 29.72 -25.31
CA ALA A 801 -6.84 29.78 -25.58
C ALA A 801 -7.18 29.84 -27.09
N VAL A 802 -6.26 30.32 -27.94
CA VAL A 802 -6.48 30.46 -29.39
C VAL A 802 -6.00 29.23 -30.19
N LYS A 803 -4.83 28.67 -29.84
CA LYS A 803 -4.16 27.64 -30.65
C LYS A 803 -4.37 26.21 -30.15
N SER A 804 -4.83 26.01 -28.91
CA SER A 804 -5.12 24.68 -28.38
C SER A 804 -6.38 24.06 -29.03
N LEU A 805 -6.45 22.73 -29.08
CA LEU A 805 -7.67 21.97 -29.40
C LEU A 805 -8.75 22.12 -28.30
N THR A 806 -8.35 22.51 -27.09
CA THR A 806 -9.20 22.71 -25.90
C THR A 806 -9.42 24.19 -25.56
N ARG A 807 -9.78 25.00 -26.58
CA ARG A 807 -9.88 26.47 -26.49
C ARG A 807 -10.70 27.00 -25.31
N ASN A 808 -11.85 26.38 -25.04
CA ASN A 808 -12.78 26.83 -24.00
C ASN A 808 -12.25 26.62 -22.58
N ASP A 809 -11.33 25.67 -22.41
CA ASP A 809 -10.89 25.24 -21.09
C ASP A 809 -9.88 26.20 -20.46
N PHE A 810 -9.09 26.91 -21.28
CA PHE A 810 -8.07 27.86 -20.83
C PHE A 810 -8.58 29.31 -20.80
N ALA A 811 -9.59 29.64 -21.60
CA ALA A 811 -10.10 31.01 -21.71
C ALA A 811 -10.63 31.56 -20.37
N ALA A 812 -11.16 30.68 -19.51
CA ALA A 812 -11.69 31.05 -18.19
C ALA A 812 -10.65 30.96 -17.06
N MET A 813 -9.42 30.51 -17.35
CA MET A 813 -8.39 30.37 -16.32
C MET A 813 -7.68 31.69 -16.06
N TYR A 814 -7.46 31.99 -14.79
CA TYR A 814 -6.72 33.15 -14.30
C TYR A 814 -5.83 32.74 -13.13
N MET A 815 -4.86 33.58 -12.81
CA MET A 815 -3.99 33.42 -11.65
C MET A 815 -4.09 34.66 -10.78
N THR A 816 -4.29 34.47 -9.47
CA THR A 816 -4.06 35.53 -8.50
C THR A 816 -2.65 35.37 -7.94
N PHE A 817 -1.91 36.46 -7.83
CA PHE A 817 -0.57 36.41 -7.26
C PHE A 817 -0.19 37.73 -6.58
N LYS A 818 0.75 37.63 -5.64
CA LYS A 818 1.34 38.72 -4.88
C LYS A 818 2.86 38.68 -5.02
N LEU A 819 3.44 39.83 -5.28
CA LEU A 819 4.89 40.04 -5.28
C LEU A 819 5.33 40.62 -3.95
N TYR A 820 6.49 40.17 -3.52
CA TYR A 820 7.15 40.57 -2.28
C TYR A 820 8.56 41.04 -2.64
N ARG A 821 9.00 42.16 -2.08
CA ARG A 821 10.38 42.62 -2.19
C ARG A 821 10.93 42.92 -0.81
N LEU A 822 12.01 42.24 -0.44
CA LEU A 822 12.73 42.45 0.82
C LEU A 822 14.07 43.08 0.52
N ASP A 823 14.34 44.27 1.04
CA ASP A 823 15.69 44.81 1.00
C ASP A 823 16.53 44.38 2.21
N SER A 824 17.83 44.62 2.13
CA SER A 824 18.80 44.36 3.21
C SER A 824 18.64 45.29 4.42
N SER A 825 17.65 46.20 4.40
CA SER A 825 17.34 47.09 5.53
C SER A 825 16.12 46.64 6.33
N GLY A 826 15.52 45.50 5.99
CA GLY A 826 14.32 45.00 6.68
C GLY A 826 13.01 45.45 6.04
N LYS A 827 13.04 46.22 4.94
CA LYS A 827 11.83 46.78 4.32
C LYS A 827 11.18 45.73 3.42
N LEU A 828 9.93 45.37 3.74
CA LEU A 828 9.09 44.53 2.91
C LEU A 828 8.09 45.36 2.12
N GLU A 829 8.17 45.30 0.80
CA GLU A 829 7.16 45.85 -0.11
C GLU A 829 6.31 44.70 -0.68
N ILE A 830 5.00 44.92 -0.77
CA ILE A 830 4.04 43.92 -1.28
C ILE A 830 3.12 44.57 -2.29
N PHE A 831 2.86 43.89 -3.41
CA PHE A 831 1.94 44.37 -4.44
C PHE A 831 1.25 43.19 -5.15
N GLY A 832 -0.05 43.28 -5.40
CA GLY A 832 -0.83 42.25 -6.10
C GLY A 832 -2.22 42.02 -5.48
N ALA A 833 -3.03 41.17 -6.11
CA ALA A 833 -4.39 40.84 -5.71
C ALA A 833 -4.45 39.58 -4.81
N ASP A 834 -5.51 39.46 -3.99
CA ASP A 834 -5.92 38.18 -3.38
C ASP A 834 -6.69 37.33 -4.39
#